data_AF-A0A948FQS4-F1
#
_entry.id   AF-A0A948FQS4-F1
#
_cell.length_a   1.000
_cell.length_b   1.000
_cell.length_c   1.000
_cell.angle_alpha   90.00
_cell.angle_beta   90.00
_cell.angle_gamma   90.00
#
_symmetry.space_group_name_H-M   'P 1'
#
loop_
_entity.id
_entity.type
_entity.pdbx_description
1 polymer ?
#
loop_
_entity_poly.entity_id
_entity_poly.type
_entity_poly.pdbx_seq_one_letter_code
_entity_poly.pdbx_strand_id
1 'polypeptide(L)'
;DYSAVYYVAEDGTRWVFPNERTYFTWYDDFDDVVEISCEELADYSIGEVVTYQPGTRLVKIQSINKVYAVEPGGNLRWIQTEDDAETLFGSNWANRIDDVPDGFWPSYTEGDDLPADTFPAGTLLMSTGTGFYYYVESLRQVGQELLTDVQLDYALDRTEDFIQTYASGSISSSDWEDTKALDRAVDQNADELDFSGYSQQPAATDPPDATTLADPGDEAFSGITYSITWDSVADATSYELEEDANNSFSSPSTIYTGTATTNNIQKYVSSVSTYYYRVKATNDAGDSDWSNIESITVYPYQFIADVPDASQPPPNTLGATNVTNWSAPVAAANVLEYIEDEGYSYSSGVTAGNDETTVSDYLGWFMDTNNGGSSWRANSGMSGTSHWDIMPGIGDYVVWGGNNPSAFGFPVPAALGGKTGYNGWTLETYDSFADTDSDAWDAIIDSLDNDEPVVTTFDYWNPLPTGSTIDDIEFFAFGPFIPISLDAMVGGDIPIEEWQTGDVGHSVTAVGYVLDYDIGDGNGAQDWIIVHDNWTGTSENVAVPFENWAASVHVSPGPDTVPGTTTLTGPTAVMTGDMLPLSWDPIYGASSYEIQYDADDTYNITPFTSVIDASDGVFEKPYFIMTPLGSYHYYHIRGVNDVGEGDWSNDHEVDILDVN
;
A
#
# COMPACT_ATOMS: atom_id res chain seq x y z
N ASP A 1 -24.53 8.81 18.35
CA ASP A 1 -24.14 10.21 18.37
C ASP A 1 -22.66 10.33 18.17
N TYR A 2 -22.32 10.90 17.02
CA TYR A 2 -21.00 11.47 16.82
C TYR A 2 -20.95 12.67 17.74
N SER A 3 -20.17 12.59 18.82
CA SER A 3 -19.76 13.78 19.57
C SER A 3 -18.74 14.55 18.73
N ALA A 4 -19.22 15.12 17.63
CA ALA A 4 -18.50 16.11 16.88
C ALA A 4 -18.84 17.48 17.49
N VAL A 5 -17.81 18.24 17.83
CA VAL A 5 -18.02 19.63 18.25
C VAL A 5 -18.16 20.47 17.00
N TYR A 6 -19.21 21.27 16.96
CA TYR A 6 -19.46 22.23 15.90
C TYR A 6 -19.42 23.64 16.47
N TYR A 7 -18.81 24.56 15.73
CA TYR A 7 -19.09 25.98 15.91
C TYR A 7 -20.34 26.33 15.08
N VAL A 8 -21.38 26.86 15.73
CA VAL A 8 -22.59 27.33 15.07
C VAL A 8 -22.56 28.85 14.99
N ALA A 9 -22.44 29.38 13.76
CA ALA A 9 -22.44 30.81 13.51
C ALA A 9 -23.84 31.42 13.62
N GLU A 10 -23.93 32.75 13.83
CA GLU A 10 -25.21 33.48 13.91
C GLU A 10 -26.09 33.33 12.66
N ASP A 11 -25.49 33.06 11.50
CA ASP A 11 -26.20 32.83 10.24
C ASP A 11 -26.81 31.43 10.11
N GLY A 12 -26.60 30.58 11.12
CA GLY A 12 -27.09 29.20 11.17
C GLY A 12 -26.17 28.19 10.47
N THR A 13 -24.92 28.54 10.17
CA THR A 13 -23.93 27.62 9.59
C THR A 13 -23.15 26.88 10.69
N ARG A 14 -23.06 25.54 10.61
CA ARG A 14 -22.29 24.69 11.51
C ARG A 14 -20.94 24.30 10.89
N TRP A 15 -19.85 24.53 11.61
CA TRP A 15 -18.47 24.24 11.21
C TRP A 15 -17.87 23.17 12.11
N VAL A 16 -17.27 22.14 11.54
CA VAL A 16 -16.84 20.95 12.31
C VAL A 16 -15.39 21.08 12.78
N PHE A 17 -15.13 20.77 14.06
CA PHE A 17 -13.77 20.59 14.55
C PHE A 17 -13.26 19.17 14.21
N PRO A 18 -12.11 19.02 13.51
CA PRO A 18 -11.56 17.70 13.12
C PRO A 18 -11.24 16.78 14.29
N ASN A 19 -10.76 17.36 15.39
CA ASN A 19 -10.33 16.65 16.58
C ASN A 19 -10.22 17.64 17.76
N GLU A 20 -10.04 17.09 18.95
CA GLU A 20 -9.88 17.85 20.20
C GLU A 20 -8.67 18.79 20.17
N ARG A 21 -7.57 18.43 19.49
CA ARG A 21 -6.36 19.28 19.44
C ARG A 21 -6.63 20.56 18.68
N THR A 22 -7.39 20.49 17.58
CA THR A 22 -7.88 21.68 16.88
C THR A 22 -8.81 22.50 17.78
N TYR A 23 -9.76 21.85 18.47
CA TYR A 23 -10.69 22.55 19.36
C TYR A 23 -9.96 23.30 20.49
N PHE A 24 -8.97 22.67 21.13
CA PHE A 24 -8.17 23.26 22.20
C PHE A 24 -7.20 24.36 21.75
N THR A 25 -7.18 24.69 20.46
CA THR A 25 -6.56 25.93 19.98
C THR A 25 -7.52 27.11 19.97
N TRP A 26 -8.81 26.88 20.11
CA TRP A 26 -9.84 27.93 20.12
C TRP A 26 -10.49 28.11 21.50
N TYR A 27 -10.58 27.03 22.29
CA TYR A 27 -11.25 27.00 23.59
C TYR A 27 -10.40 26.25 24.63
N ASP A 28 -10.50 26.64 25.90
CA ASP A 28 -9.66 26.11 26.98
C ASP A 28 -10.13 24.72 27.46
N ASP A 29 -11.43 24.51 27.42
CA ASP A 29 -12.14 23.31 27.82
C ASP A 29 -13.45 23.20 27.02
N PHE A 30 -14.22 22.15 27.27
CA PHE A 30 -15.52 21.95 26.64
C PHE A 30 -16.68 22.55 27.48
N ASP A 31 -16.42 23.34 28.53
CA ASP A 31 -17.45 23.76 29.49
C ASP A 31 -18.53 24.65 28.84
N ASP A 32 -18.18 25.36 27.76
CA ASP A 32 -19.10 26.20 26.99
C ASP A 32 -19.80 25.46 25.83
N VAL A 33 -19.50 24.18 25.60
CA VAL A 33 -20.16 23.38 24.55
C VAL A 33 -21.58 23.02 24.96
N VAL A 34 -22.54 23.35 24.10
CA VAL A 34 -23.95 23.00 24.28
C VAL A 34 -24.27 21.77 23.44
N GLU A 35 -24.73 20.72 24.09
CA GLU A 35 -25.26 19.54 23.40
C GLU A 35 -26.65 19.84 22.83
N ILE A 36 -26.81 19.53 21.54
CA ILE A 36 -28.08 19.65 20.81
C ILE A 36 -28.41 18.33 20.12
N SER A 37 -29.71 18.07 19.90
CA SER A 37 -30.15 16.84 19.23
C SER A 37 -29.74 16.82 17.75
N CYS A 38 -29.61 15.64 17.14
CA CYS A 38 -29.37 15.52 15.69
C CYS A 38 -30.48 16.16 14.83
N GLU A 39 -31.73 16.16 15.32
CA GLU A 39 -32.86 16.83 14.66
C GLU A 39 -32.66 18.36 14.63
N GLU A 40 -32.21 18.93 15.74
CA GLU A 40 -31.89 20.36 15.85
C GLU A 40 -30.60 20.70 15.10
N LEU A 41 -29.58 19.82 15.15
CA LEU A 41 -28.34 20.00 14.41
C LEU A 41 -28.60 20.06 12.89
N ALA A 42 -29.57 19.29 12.38
CA ALA A 42 -29.95 19.24 10.97
C ALA A 42 -30.62 20.53 10.44
N ASP A 43 -31.11 21.39 11.33
CA ASP A 43 -31.65 22.71 10.95
C ASP A 43 -30.53 23.72 10.61
N TYR A 44 -29.27 23.43 10.99
CA TYR A 44 -28.10 24.25 10.66
C TYR A 44 -27.46 23.84 9.32
N SER A 45 -27.09 24.84 8.52
CA SER A 45 -26.42 24.63 7.22
C SER A 45 -24.98 24.16 7.42
N ILE A 46 -24.49 23.25 6.58
CA ILE A 46 -23.13 22.71 6.69
C ILE A 46 -22.11 23.74 6.17
N GLY A 47 -21.16 24.11 7.02
CA GLY A 47 -19.99 24.92 6.69
C GLY A 47 -18.74 24.07 6.43
N GLU A 48 -17.57 24.70 6.47
CA GLU A 48 -16.29 24.01 6.27
C GLU A 48 -15.74 23.44 7.58
N VAL A 49 -14.55 22.86 7.47
CA VAL A 49 -13.80 22.30 8.58
C VAL A 49 -13.04 23.41 9.31
N VAL A 50 -13.10 23.45 10.64
CA VAL A 50 -12.32 24.38 11.45
C VAL A 50 -10.86 23.94 11.46
N THR A 51 -9.95 24.88 11.16
CA THR A 51 -8.49 24.66 11.19
C THR A 51 -7.89 25.07 12.54
N TYR A 52 -6.64 24.70 12.80
CA TYR A 52 -5.92 25.15 14.00
C TYR A 52 -5.93 26.69 14.10
N GLN A 53 -6.15 27.22 15.30
CA GLN A 53 -6.20 28.67 15.51
C GLN A 53 -4.87 29.31 15.11
N PRO A 54 -4.89 30.36 14.27
CA PRO A 54 -3.67 31.02 13.83
C PRO A 54 -2.78 31.47 15.00
N GLY A 55 -1.46 31.23 14.88
CA GLY A 55 -0.48 31.65 15.88
C GLY A 55 -0.35 30.78 17.14
N THR A 56 -1.08 29.67 17.25
CA THR A 56 -1.03 28.77 18.43
C THR A 56 0.00 27.64 18.26
N ARG A 57 -0.32 26.68 17.38
CA ARG A 57 0.45 25.46 17.06
C ARG A 57 1.08 25.52 15.66
N LEU A 58 2.13 24.72 15.50
CA LEU A 58 2.71 24.38 14.20
C LEU A 58 2.13 23.05 13.75
N VAL A 59 1.99 22.86 12.45
CA VAL A 59 1.38 21.63 11.90
C VAL A 59 2.28 20.96 10.87
N LYS A 60 2.16 19.63 10.77
CA LYS A 60 2.76 18.80 9.73
C LYS A 60 1.85 17.62 9.39
N ILE A 61 2.21 16.88 8.35
CA ILE A 61 1.69 15.53 8.08
C ILE A 61 2.86 14.55 8.03
N GLN A 62 2.62 13.26 8.27
CA GLN A 62 3.69 12.27 8.33
C GLN A 62 4.35 12.02 6.97
N SER A 63 3.58 12.18 5.89
CA SER A 63 4.00 12.01 4.50
C SER A 63 4.86 13.16 3.96
N ILE A 64 4.97 14.30 4.67
CA ILE A 64 5.74 15.48 4.23
C ILE A 64 6.73 15.90 5.31
N ASN A 65 8.02 15.96 4.95
CA ASN A 65 9.09 16.44 5.84
C ASN A 65 9.18 17.98 5.88
N LYS A 66 8.07 18.65 6.21
CA LYS A 66 7.97 20.11 6.37
C LYS A 66 7.09 20.45 7.58
N VAL A 67 7.43 21.55 8.25
CA VAL A 67 6.65 22.09 9.37
C VAL A 67 6.09 23.45 8.97
N TYR A 68 4.80 23.65 9.18
CA TYR A 68 4.08 24.83 8.76
C TYR A 68 3.55 25.62 9.95
N ALA A 69 3.62 26.95 9.86
CA ALA A 69 2.81 27.82 10.69
C ALA A 69 1.43 28.02 10.07
N VAL A 70 0.40 28.14 10.91
CA VAL A 70 -0.98 28.40 10.47
C VAL A 70 -1.28 29.90 10.60
N GLU A 71 -1.64 30.54 9.48
CA GLU A 71 -2.09 31.92 9.38
C GLU A 71 -3.63 32.00 9.23
N PRO A 72 -4.26 33.18 9.40
CA PRO A 72 -5.70 33.36 9.25
C PRO A 72 -6.26 32.76 7.96
N GLY A 73 -7.40 32.08 8.08
CA GLY A 73 -8.05 31.37 6.98
C GLY A 73 -7.46 29.99 6.66
N GLY A 74 -6.64 29.41 7.54
CA GLY A 74 -6.03 28.09 7.32
C GLY A 74 -4.87 28.12 6.31
N ASN A 75 -4.22 29.27 6.16
CA ASN A 75 -3.10 29.43 5.23
C ASN A 75 -1.81 28.89 5.87
N LEU A 76 -1.16 27.92 5.23
CA LEU A 76 0.06 27.28 5.72
C LEU A 76 1.28 28.00 5.18
N ARG A 77 2.20 28.35 6.07
CA ARG A 77 3.48 28.99 5.74
C ARG A 77 4.61 28.08 6.16
N TRP A 78 5.35 27.55 5.18
CA TRP A 78 6.45 26.63 5.47
C TRP A 78 7.58 27.36 6.22
N ILE A 79 7.98 26.81 7.37
CA ILE A 79 9.17 27.24 8.11
C ILE A 79 10.38 26.49 7.54
N GLN A 80 11.24 27.20 6.83
CA GLN A 80 12.24 26.59 5.94
C GLN A 80 13.42 25.93 6.69
N THR A 81 13.73 26.38 7.91
CA THR A 81 14.85 25.85 8.69
C THR A 81 14.53 25.75 10.19
N GLU A 82 15.25 24.87 10.89
CA GLU A 82 15.19 24.78 12.35
C GLU A 82 15.68 26.06 13.04
N ASP A 83 16.65 26.78 12.45
CA ASP A 83 17.18 28.04 12.97
C ASP A 83 16.11 29.16 12.93
N ASP A 84 15.31 29.19 11.86
CA ASP A 84 14.14 30.07 11.76
C ASP A 84 13.09 29.69 12.82
N ALA A 85 12.81 28.40 12.99
CA ALA A 85 11.84 27.92 13.97
C ALA A 85 12.26 28.23 15.42
N GLU A 86 13.54 28.02 15.77
CA GLU A 86 14.10 28.37 17.08
C GLU A 86 14.09 29.88 17.32
N THR A 87 14.40 30.68 16.30
CA THR A 87 14.38 32.15 16.40
C THR A 87 12.96 32.68 16.65
N LEU A 88 11.97 32.11 15.96
CA LEU A 88 10.58 32.53 16.06
C LEU A 88 9.89 31.95 17.31
N PHE A 89 10.00 30.66 17.60
CA PHE A 89 9.19 30.01 18.65
C PHE A 89 10.00 29.58 19.88
N GLY A 90 11.32 29.82 19.89
CA GLY A 90 12.23 29.45 20.97
C GLY A 90 12.72 28.00 20.87
N SER A 91 13.61 27.61 21.78
CA SER A 91 14.28 26.29 21.75
C SER A 91 13.34 25.09 21.92
N ASN A 92 12.09 25.31 22.35
CA ASN A 92 11.07 24.26 22.51
C ASN A 92 10.04 24.28 21.36
N TRP A 93 10.35 24.91 20.23
CA TRP A 93 9.43 25.01 19.09
C TRP A 93 8.91 23.65 18.62
N ALA A 94 9.73 22.60 18.70
CA ALA A 94 9.34 21.25 18.32
C ALA A 94 8.16 20.70 19.14
N ASN A 95 8.01 21.13 20.40
CA ASN A 95 6.87 20.73 21.25
C ASN A 95 5.56 21.42 20.86
N ARG A 96 5.60 22.36 19.91
CA ARG A 96 4.43 23.06 19.37
C ARG A 96 3.92 22.41 18.08
N ILE A 97 4.57 21.36 17.59
CA ILE A 97 4.21 20.68 16.36
C ILE A 97 3.14 19.63 16.67
N ASP A 98 2.02 19.72 15.98
CA ASP A 98 0.99 18.69 15.95
C ASP A 98 0.91 18.06 14.55
N ASP A 99 0.70 16.74 14.50
CA ASP A 99 0.37 16.05 13.25
C ASP A 99 -1.11 16.26 12.91
N VAL A 100 -1.37 16.73 11.69
CA VAL A 100 -2.71 16.81 11.10
C VAL A 100 -2.94 15.52 10.31
N PRO A 101 -4.03 14.77 10.54
CA PRO A 101 -4.33 13.61 9.71
C PRO A 101 -4.52 13.99 8.25
N ASP A 102 -3.98 13.19 7.32
CA ASP A 102 -3.95 13.48 5.88
C ASP A 102 -5.33 13.82 5.30
N GLY A 103 -6.41 13.18 5.80
CA GLY A 103 -7.79 13.46 5.37
C GLY A 103 -8.31 14.86 5.69
N PHE A 104 -7.71 15.57 6.65
CA PHE A 104 -8.05 16.95 6.98
C PHE A 104 -7.08 17.98 6.38
N TRP A 105 -5.98 17.54 5.78
CA TRP A 105 -5.02 18.43 5.13
C TRP A 105 -5.64 19.31 4.03
N PRO A 106 -6.60 18.84 3.22
CA PRO A 106 -7.28 19.69 2.22
C PRO A 106 -8.08 20.86 2.78
N SER A 107 -8.32 20.94 4.10
CA SER A 107 -8.93 22.10 4.75
C SER A 107 -7.97 23.30 4.87
N TYR A 108 -6.69 23.09 4.58
CA TYR A 108 -5.66 24.12 4.57
C TYR A 108 -5.30 24.54 3.14
N THR A 109 -4.81 25.77 3.00
CA THR A 109 -4.22 26.26 1.74
C THR A 109 -2.74 26.49 1.94
N GLU A 110 -1.87 25.86 1.14
CA GLU A 110 -0.44 26.15 1.17
C GLU A 110 -0.16 27.50 0.51
N GLY A 111 0.42 28.43 1.28
CA GLY A 111 0.84 29.75 0.82
C GLY A 111 2.32 29.80 0.49
N ASP A 112 2.82 31.01 0.19
CA ASP A 112 4.26 31.24 0.02
C ASP A 112 5.03 30.83 1.29
N ASP A 113 6.31 30.47 1.15
CA ASP A 113 7.16 30.16 2.30
C ASP A 113 7.16 31.33 3.33
N LEU A 114 7.32 31.01 4.62
CA LEU A 114 7.43 32.03 5.65
C LEU A 114 8.80 32.71 5.51
N PRO A 115 8.87 34.04 5.29
CA PRO A 115 10.16 34.71 5.22
C PRO A 115 10.92 34.57 6.53
N ALA A 116 12.24 34.40 6.45
CA ALA A 116 13.11 34.40 7.63
C ALA A 116 12.88 35.63 8.52
N ASP A 117 13.03 35.45 9.83
CA ASP A 117 12.82 36.47 10.87
C ASP A 117 11.40 37.09 10.91
N THR A 118 10.42 36.52 10.21
CA THR A 118 9.05 37.04 10.15
C THR A 118 8.11 36.10 10.89
N PHE A 119 7.39 36.65 11.87
CA PHE A 119 6.33 35.91 12.54
C PHE A 119 5.13 35.71 11.60
N PRO A 120 4.47 34.54 11.65
CA PRO A 120 3.25 34.33 10.89
C PRO A 120 2.13 35.23 11.40
N ALA A 121 1.26 35.68 10.50
CA ALA A 121 0.05 36.40 10.86
C ALA A 121 -0.79 35.59 11.87
N GLY A 122 -1.47 36.28 12.79
CA GLY A 122 -2.17 35.66 13.93
C GLY A 122 -1.30 35.40 15.18
N THR A 123 0.03 35.47 15.08
CA THR A 123 0.91 35.33 16.26
C THR A 123 0.66 36.43 17.29
N LEU A 124 0.61 36.06 18.57
CA LEU A 124 0.51 36.97 19.70
C LEU A 124 1.88 37.13 20.39
N LEU A 125 2.36 38.36 20.52
CA LEU A 125 3.61 38.70 21.21
C LEU A 125 3.32 39.37 22.55
N MET A 126 3.94 38.91 23.64
CA MET A 126 3.87 39.55 24.95
C MET A 126 5.17 40.32 25.24
N SER A 127 5.07 41.61 25.54
CA SER A 127 6.22 42.41 25.99
C SER A 127 6.58 42.07 27.43
N THR A 128 7.75 41.46 27.64
CA THR A 128 8.34 41.17 28.96
C THR A 128 8.66 42.43 29.79
N GLY A 129 8.71 43.61 29.15
CA GLY A 129 8.97 44.88 29.83
C GLY A 129 7.71 45.60 30.31
N THR A 130 6.63 45.56 29.51
CA THR A 130 5.39 46.31 29.78
C THR A 130 4.20 45.42 30.14
N GLY A 131 4.25 44.13 29.83
CA GLY A 131 3.15 43.18 29.99
C GLY A 131 2.04 43.32 28.94
N PHE A 132 2.28 44.10 27.89
CA PHE A 132 1.29 44.32 26.81
C PHE A 132 1.40 43.26 25.72
N TYR A 133 0.25 42.94 25.11
CA TYR A 133 0.12 41.97 24.03
C TYR A 133 -0.06 42.65 22.67
N TYR A 134 0.50 42.06 21.61
CA TYR A 134 0.49 42.59 20.24
C TYR A 134 0.22 41.48 19.21
N TYR A 135 -0.75 41.68 18.32
CA TYR A 135 -0.97 40.77 17.18
C TYR A 135 -0.05 41.11 16.01
N VAL A 136 0.62 40.12 15.42
CA VAL A 136 1.59 40.34 14.34
C VAL A 136 0.98 40.89 13.04
N GLU A 137 -0.30 40.60 12.74
CA GLU A 137 -0.96 41.08 11.50
C GLU A 137 -1.16 42.61 11.47
N SER A 138 -1.45 43.22 12.62
CA SER A 138 -1.72 44.67 12.73
C SER A 138 -0.71 45.42 13.59
N LEU A 139 0.16 44.69 14.30
CA LEU A 139 1.02 45.15 15.40
C LEU A 139 0.30 46.07 16.38
N ARG A 140 -1.00 45.87 16.51
CA ARG A 140 -1.86 46.64 17.40
C ARG A 140 -1.73 46.07 18.80
N GLN A 141 -1.54 46.96 19.76
CA GLN A 141 -1.67 46.60 21.17
C GLN A 141 -3.10 46.12 21.43
N VAL A 142 -3.22 44.95 22.03
CA VAL A 142 -4.50 44.36 22.45
C VAL A 142 -4.54 44.31 23.97
N GLY A 143 -5.69 44.71 24.52
CA GLY A 143 -5.95 44.57 25.94
C GLY A 143 -6.09 43.09 26.29
N GLN A 144 -5.48 42.67 27.40
CA GLN A 144 -5.55 41.28 27.84
C GLN A 144 -7.00 40.80 28.01
N GLU A 145 -7.91 41.70 28.36
CA GLU A 145 -9.35 41.44 28.48
C GLU A 145 -10.05 41.06 27.18
N LEU A 146 -9.38 41.17 26.04
CA LEU A 146 -9.89 40.82 24.70
C LEU A 146 -9.27 39.54 24.16
N LEU A 147 -8.47 38.84 24.96
CA LEU A 147 -7.77 37.61 24.58
C LEU A 147 -8.35 36.44 25.37
N THR A 148 -8.43 35.27 24.73
CA THR A 148 -8.80 34.02 25.42
C THR A 148 -7.62 33.49 26.23
N ASP A 149 -7.88 32.65 27.24
CA ASP A 149 -6.80 32.05 28.03
C ASP A 149 -5.91 31.17 27.13
N VAL A 150 -6.49 30.44 26.16
CA VAL A 150 -5.75 29.74 25.09
C VAL A 150 -4.74 30.65 24.39
N GLN A 151 -5.18 31.83 23.93
CA GLN A 151 -4.30 32.76 23.21
C GLN A 151 -3.15 33.25 24.09
N LEU A 152 -3.42 33.45 25.39
CA LEU A 152 -2.41 33.86 26.36
C LEU A 152 -1.37 32.77 26.58
N ASP A 153 -1.76 31.49 26.61
CA ASP A 153 -0.87 30.35 26.78
C ASP A 153 0.11 30.17 25.61
N TYR A 154 -0.30 30.56 24.40
CA TYR A 154 0.57 30.49 23.22
C TYR A 154 1.36 31.79 22.94
N ALA A 155 1.16 32.84 23.74
CA ALA A 155 1.82 34.13 23.56
C ALA A 155 3.36 33.99 23.63
N LEU A 156 4.05 34.70 22.76
CA LEU A 156 5.51 34.66 22.69
C LEU A 156 6.14 35.83 23.44
N ASP A 157 6.88 35.51 24.49
CA ASP A 157 7.64 36.47 25.28
C ASP A 157 8.71 37.17 24.43
N ARG A 158 8.64 38.50 24.32
CA ARG A 158 9.64 39.33 23.64
C ARG A 158 9.99 40.57 24.44
N THR A 159 11.16 41.15 24.16
CA THR A 159 11.55 42.41 24.80
C THR A 159 10.79 43.58 24.17
N GLU A 160 10.56 44.64 24.95
CA GLU A 160 9.93 45.86 24.44
C GLU A 160 10.72 46.46 23.26
N ASP A 161 12.06 46.45 23.34
CA ASP A 161 12.95 46.90 22.26
C ASP A 161 12.79 46.04 20.99
N PHE A 162 12.59 44.73 21.14
CA PHE A 162 12.33 43.84 20.02
C PHE A 162 11.01 44.20 19.32
N ILE A 163 9.92 44.36 20.08
CA ILE A 163 8.59 44.65 19.52
C ILE A 163 8.59 45.99 18.79
N GLN A 164 9.23 47.02 19.35
CA GLN A 164 9.34 48.33 18.69
C GLN A 164 10.20 48.28 17.42
N THR A 165 11.29 47.51 17.43
CA THR A 165 12.14 47.32 16.25
C THR A 165 11.40 46.58 15.15
N TYR A 166 10.73 45.48 15.51
CA TYR A 166 9.91 44.66 14.60
C TYR A 166 8.78 45.51 13.98
N ALA A 167 8.07 46.30 14.78
CA ALA A 167 7.01 47.18 14.28
C ALA A 167 7.51 48.28 13.33
N SER A 168 8.73 48.78 13.53
CA SER A 168 9.35 49.79 12.65
C SER A 168 9.86 49.22 11.32
N GLY A 169 10.06 47.91 11.24
CA GLY A 169 10.45 47.19 10.02
C GLY A 169 9.28 46.73 9.15
N SER A 170 8.10 46.52 9.75
CA SER A 170 6.97 45.80 9.12
C SER A 170 5.79 46.68 8.67
N ILE A 171 5.72 47.98 9.01
CA ILE A 171 4.56 48.83 8.68
C ILE A 171 4.98 50.14 7.99
N SER A 172 4.38 50.44 6.83
CA SER A 172 4.43 51.76 6.19
C SER A 172 3.35 52.68 6.78
N SER A 173 3.67 53.95 7.01
CA SER A 173 2.91 54.88 7.85
C SER A 173 1.53 55.34 7.34
N SER A 174 0.89 54.61 6.42
CA SER A 174 -0.44 54.94 5.85
C SER A 174 -1.59 54.10 6.39
N ASP A 175 -1.33 52.97 7.05
CA ASP A 175 -2.36 51.94 7.29
C ASP A 175 -3.10 52.12 8.64
N TRP A 176 -2.86 53.24 9.32
CA TRP A 176 -3.28 53.48 10.71
C TRP A 176 -4.70 54.09 10.89
N GLU A 177 -5.43 54.47 9.85
CA GLU A 177 -6.71 55.22 10.06
C GLU A 177 -7.96 54.72 9.30
N ASP A 178 -7.94 53.62 8.53
CA ASP A 178 -9.07 53.29 7.61
C ASP A 178 -9.81 51.95 7.81
N THR A 179 -9.80 51.35 9.01
CA THR A 179 -10.61 50.14 9.30
C THR A 179 -11.30 50.20 10.66
N LYS A 180 -12.43 50.92 10.71
CA LYS A 180 -13.44 50.86 11.80
C LYS A 180 -14.76 50.18 11.37
N ALA A 181 -14.77 49.42 10.29
CA ALA A 181 -16.02 48.98 9.65
C ALA A 181 -16.20 47.46 9.42
N LEU A 182 -15.30 46.59 9.92
CA LEU A 182 -15.49 45.13 9.74
C LEU A 182 -15.81 44.36 11.03
N ASP A 183 -15.61 44.95 12.20
CA ASP A 183 -15.64 44.22 13.49
C ASP A 183 -16.83 44.62 14.40
N ARG A 184 -18.04 44.67 13.82
CA ARG A 184 -19.28 45.05 14.55
C ARG A 184 -20.46 44.14 14.24
N ALA A 185 -20.21 42.87 13.94
CA ALA A 185 -21.26 41.94 13.53
C ALA A 185 -21.45 40.70 14.41
N VAL A 186 -20.66 40.46 15.49
CA VAL A 186 -20.81 39.19 16.25
C VAL A 186 -21.03 39.38 17.77
N ASP A 187 -20.95 40.60 18.32
CA ASP A 187 -20.91 40.73 19.79
C ASP A 187 -21.69 41.92 20.36
N GLN A 188 -22.95 42.13 19.96
CA GLN A 188 -23.78 43.21 20.54
C GLN A 188 -25.20 42.86 20.99
N ASN A 189 -25.58 41.59 21.19
CA ASN A 189 -26.89 41.29 21.81
C ASN A 189 -26.93 40.07 22.77
N ALA A 190 -25.87 39.83 23.54
CA ALA A 190 -25.96 38.94 24.71
C ALA A 190 -26.50 39.70 25.94
N ASP A 191 -27.76 40.15 25.88
CA ASP A 191 -28.49 40.62 27.06
C ASP A 191 -29.19 39.42 27.73
N GLU A 192 -28.77 39.12 28.96
CA GLU A 192 -29.41 38.33 30.03
C GLU A 192 -30.19 37.06 29.64
N LEU A 193 -29.56 35.90 29.77
CA LEU A 193 -30.25 34.68 30.19
C LEU A 193 -29.58 34.07 31.44
N ASP A 194 -30.29 34.16 32.56
CA ASP A 194 -29.97 33.51 33.83
C ASP A 194 -30.24 32.00 33.73
N PHE A 195 -29.17 31.19 33.89
CA PHE A 195 -29.26 29.74 34.03
C PHE A 195 -28.52 29.24 35.28
N SER A 196 -28.68 29.95 36.40
CA SER A 196 -28.28 29.45 37.72
C SER A 196 -29.13 28.24 38.16
N GLY A 197 -28.88 27.07 37.55
CA GLY A 197 -29.75 25.90 37.75
C GLY A 197 -29.25 24.51 37.37
N TYR A 198 -28.11 24.31 36.71
CA TYR A 198 -27.65 22.97 36.36
C TYR A 198 -26.28 22.66 36.95
N SER A 199 -26.29 21.81 37.99
CA SER A 199 -25.11 21.16 38.53
C SER A 199 -24.77 19.94 37.69
N GLN A 200 -23.48 19.77 37.35
CA GLN A 200 -22.76 18.51 37.10
C GLN A 200 -23.58 17.39 36.42
N GLN A 201 -23.36 17.17 35.12
CA GLN A 201 -23.89 15.96 34.46
C GLN A 201 -23.33 14.73 35.20
N PRO A 202 -24.19 13.78 35.61
CA PRO A 202 -23.74 12.57 36.29
C PRO A 202 -22.93 11.70 35.32
N ALA A 203 -22.09 10.82 35.85
CA ALA A 203 -21.56 9.69 35.09
C ALA A 203 -22.71 9.00 34.31
N ALA A 204 -22.43 8.56 33.08
CA ALA A 204 -23.38 7.82 32.25
C ALA A 204 -24.11 6.78 33.11
N THR A 205 -25.43 6.82 33.13
CA THR A 205 -26.22 5.95 34.01
C THR A 205 -26.54 4.60 33.37
N ASP A 206 -26.42 4.52 32.03
CA ASP A 206 -26.70 3.34 31.23
C ASP A 206 -25.60 3.17 30.15
N PRO A 207 -25.33 1.92 29.70
CA PRO A 207 -24.41 1.66 28.59
C PRO A 207 -24.87 2.30 27.26
N PRO A 208 -23.96 2.51 26.28
CA PRO A 208 -24.30 3.08 24.99
C PRO A 208 -25.32 2.23 24.20
N ASP A 209 -26.02 2.86 23.25
CA ASP A 209 -26.80 2.11 22.25
C ASP A 209 -25.88 1.31 21.31
N ALA A 210 -26.40 0.22 20.72
CA ALA A 210 -25.64 -0.56 19.74
C ALA A 210 -25.32 0.27 18.49
N THR A 211 -24.06 0.21 18.04
CA THR A 211 -23.62 0.82 16.78
C THR A 211 -24.09 0.01 15.56
N THR A 212 -24.10 0.65 14.40
CA THR A 212 -24.32 0.00 13.10
C THR A 212 -22.99 -0.16 12.39
N LEU A 213 -22.67 -1.38 11.98
CA LEU A 213 -21.53 -1.66 11.12
C LEU A 213 -21.93 -1.42 9.66
N ALA A 214 -21.15 -0.64 8.93
CA ALA A 214 -21.39 -0.41 7.51
C ALA A 214 -20.88 -1.61 6.68
N ASP A 215 -21.55 -1.86 5.57
CA ASP A 215 -21.17 -2.87 4.58
C ASP A 215 -19.77 -2.53 4.00
N PRO A 216 -18.75 -3.38 4.22
CA PRO A 216 -17.41 -3.17 3.70
C PRO A 216 -17.26 -3.54 2.22
N GLY A 217 -18.33 -4.02 1.58
CA GLY A 217 -18.32 -4.66 0.27
C GLY A 217 -18.28 -6.19 0.39
N ASP A 218 -18.59 -6.86 -0.72
CA ASP A 218 -18.66 -8.32 -0.76
C ASP A 218 -17.28 -8.99 -0.83
N GLU A 219 -16.28 -8.31 -1.40
CA GLU A 219 -15.04 -8.91 -1.89
C GLU A 219 -13.81 -8.03 -1.64
N ALA A 220 -12.68 -8.68 -1.34
CA ALA A 220 -11.35 -8.10 -1.29
C ALA A 220 -10.31 -9.11 -1.81
N PHE A 221 -9.08 -8.65 -2.01
CA PHE A 221 -7.98 -9.46 -2.53
C PHE A 221 -6.85 -9.56 -1.51
N SER A 222 -6.16 -10.70 -1.50
CA SER A 222 -4.97 -10.93 -0.68
C SER A 222 -3.96 -9.79 -0.87
N GLY A 223 -3.42 -9.27 0.22
CA GLY A 223 -2.49 -8.13 0.20
C GLY A 223 -3.13 -6.77 -0.12
N ILE A 224 -4.42 -6.68 -0.46
CA ILE A 224 -5.12 -5.40 -0.70
C ILE A 224 -5.86 -4.96 0.56
N THR A 225 -5.70 -3.68 0.92
CA THR A 225 -6.34 -3.09 2.11
C THR A 225 -7.81 -2.77 1.84
N TYR A 226 -8.70 -3.16 2.77
CA TYR A 226 -10.10 -2.73 2.82
C TYR A 226 -10.42 -2.09 4.18
N SER A 227 -11.55 -1.38 4.27
CA SER A 227 -11.93 -0.64 5.49
C SER A 227 -13.20 -1.20 6.10
N ILE A 228 -13.16 -1.46 7.41
CA ILE A 228 -14.35 -1.70 8.24
C ILE A 228 -14.73 -0.40 8.92
N THR A 229 -15.96 0.07 8.73
CA THR A 229 -16.44 1.35 9.26
C THR A 229 -17.76 1.19 9.99
N TRP A 230 -17.97 1.95 11.06
CA TRP A 230 -19.20 1.88 11.84
C TRP A 230 -19.72 3.26 12.26
N ASP A 231 -21.02 3.30 12.56
CA ASP A 231 -21.66 4.50 13.06
C ASP A 231 -21.19 4.80 14.48
N SER A 232 -20.95 6.06 14.81
CA SER A 232 -20.74 6.38 16.23
C SER A 232 -22.08 6.48 16.98
N VAL A 233 -22.08 6.03 18.23
CA VAL A 233 -23.26 5.98 19.10
C VAL A 233 -23.11 6.88 20.32
N ALA A 234 -24.26 7.32 20.85
CA ALA A 234 -24.32 8.28 21.94
C ALA A 234 -23.68 7.71 23.18
N ASP A 235 -23.08 8.58 24.00
CA ASP A 235 -22.48 8.22 25.28
C ASP A 235 -21.34 7.20 25.20
N ALA A 236 -20.88 6.82 24.00
CA ALA A 236 -19.75 5.90 23.81
C ALA A 236 -18.42 6.63 23.96
N THR A 237 -17.53 6.07 24.78
CA THR A 237 -16.17 6.56 24.99
C THR A 237 -15.14 5.77 24.19
N SER A 238 -15.49 4.57 23.71
CA SER A 238 -14.65 3.73 22.87
C SER A 238 -15.47 2.66 22.14
N TYR A 239 -14.84 2.00 21.18
CA TYR A 239 -15.38 0.86 20.43
C TYR A 239 -14.44 -0.33 20.54
N GLU A 240 -15.01 -1.52 20.48
CA GLU A 240 -14.31 -2.79 20.37
C GLU A 240 -14.81 -3.51 19.11
N LEU A 241 -13.93 -3.75 18.15
CA LEU A 241 -14.22 -4.48 16.91
C LEU A 241 -13.69 -5.91 17.04
N GLU A 242 -14.58 -6.87 16.82
CA GLU A 242 -14.25 -8.29 16.74
C GLU A 242 -14.34 -8.81 15.32
N GLU A 243 -13.44 -9.74 15.02
CA GLU A 243 -13.39 -10.55 13.81
C GLU A 243 -13.56 -12.04 14.16
N ASP A 244 -14.25 -12.81 13.32
CA ASP A 244 -14.25 -14.26 13.38
C ASP A 244 -14.36 -14.86 11.96
N ALA A 245 -13.94 -16.11 11.78
CA ALA A 245 -14.15 -16.91 10.56
C ALA A 245 -15.56 -17.51 10.48
N ASN A 246 -16.46 -17.21 11.43
CA ASN A 246 -17.84 -17.67 11.41
C ASN A 246 -18.82 -16.60 11.93
N ASN A 247 -20.00 -16.53 11.31
CA ASN A 247 -21.05 -15.56 11.69
C ASN A 247 -21.63 -15.76 13.10
N SER A 248 -21.29 -16.85 13.78
CA SER A 248 -21.78 -17.14 15.13
C SER A 248 -20.83 -16.59 16.20
N PHE A 249 -19.68 -16.02 15.79
CA PHE A 249 -18.64 -15.51 16.67
C PHE A 249 -18.28 -16.52 17.77
N SER A 250 -18.05 -17.78 17.35
CA SER A 250 -17.76 -18.89 18.26
C SER A 250 -16.34 -18.86 18.84
N SER A 251 -15.41 -18.14 18.21
CA SER A 251 -14.03 -17.94 18.67
C SER A 251 -13.49 -16.60 18.13
N PRO A 252 -14.09 -15.47 18.55
CA PRO A 252 -13.78 -14.17 17.99
C PRO A 252 -12.43 -13.64 18.49
N SER A 253 -11.79 -12.82 17.66
CA SER A 253 -10.59 -12.06 18.00
C SER A 253 -10.91 -10.57 18.03
N THR A 254 -10.54 -9.87 19.10
CA THR A 254 -10.62 -8.41 19.16
C THR A 254 -9.47 -7.84 18.33
N ILE A 255 -9.80 -7.18 17.21
CA ILE A 255 -8.81 -6.64 16.26
C ILE A 255 -8.63 -5.13 16.38
N TYR A 256 -9.52 -4.45 17.13
CA TYR A 256 -9.38 -3.03 17.41
C TYR A 256 -10.08 -2.62 18.71
N THR A 257 -9.46 -1.70 19.45
CA THR A 257 -10.08 -1.00 20.59
C THR A 257 -9.63 0.46 20.58
N GLY A 258 -10.58 1.40 20.60
CA GLY A 258 -10.26 2.83 20.57
C GLY A 258 -11.45 3.71 20.21
N THR A 259 -11.20 4.98 19.92
CA THR A 259 -12.24 5.99 19.67
C THR A 259 -12.59 6.19 18.20
N ALA A 260 -11.72 5.78 17.28
CA ALA A 260 -11.99 5.82 15.85
C ALA A 260 -13.19 4.94 15.48
N THR A 261 -13.83 5.29 14.36
CA THR A 261 -15.00 4.62 13.80
C THR A 261 -14.69 3.86 12.50
N THR A 262 -13.39 3.64 12.26
CA THR A 262 -12.87 2.97 11.07
C THR A 262 -11.63 2.19 11.46
N ASN A 263 -11.50 0.99 10.91
CA ASN A 263 -10.27 0.19 10.95
C ASN A 263 -9.91 -0.28 9.53
N ASN A 264 -8.67 -0.06 9.12
CA ASN A 264 -8.16 -0.56 7.84
C ASN A 264 -7.53 -1.93 8.06
N ILE A 265 -7.93 -2.90 7.25
CA ILE A 265 -7.56 -4.31 7.36
C ILE A 265 -6.91 -4.75 6.06
N GLN A 266 -5.81 -5.48 6.18
CA GLN A 266 -5.15 -6.18 5.08
C GLN A 266 -5.07 -7.66 5.48
N LYS A 267 -5.41 -8.56 4.56
CA LYS A 267 -5.40 -10.01 4.78
C LYS A 267 -4.53 -10.67 3.72
N TYR A 268 -3.85 -11.74 4.11
CA TYR A 268 -3.06 -12.60 3.22
C TYR A 268 -3.63 -14.01 3.29
N VAL A 269 -4.06 -14.59 2.17
CA VAL A 269 -4.83 -15.85 2.14
C VAL A 269 -4.43 -16.77 0.97
N SER A 270 -4.26 -18.07 1.26
CA SER A 270 -4.04 -19.17 0.26
C SER A 270 -5.28 -19.57 -0.50
N SER A 271 -6.41 -19.34 0.15
CA SER A 271 -7.69 -19.92 -0.21
C SER A 271 -8.78 -18.94 0.16
N VAL A 272 -9.84 -18.94 -0.64
CA VAL A 272 -11.00 -18.06 -0.42
C VAL A 272 -11.47 -18.15 1.02
N SER A 273 -11.42 -17.01 1.71
CA SER A 273 -11.67 -16.92 3.15
C SER A 273 -12.66 -15.81 3.44
N THR A 274 -13.72 -16.12 4.18
CA THR A 274 -14.71 -15.13 4.62
C THR A 274 -14.46 -14.73 6.06
N TYR A 275 -14.36 -13.43 6.32
CA TYR A 275 -14.21 -12.85 7.65
C TYR A 275 -15.51 -12.14 8.04
N TYR A 276 -15.94 -12.34 9.28
CA TYR A 276 -17.15 -11.74 9.85
C TYR A 276 -16.75 -10.74 10.92
N TYR A 277 -17.40 -9.58 10.91
CA TYR A 277 -17.12 -8.47 11.79
C TYR A 277 -18.34 -8.07 12.60
N ARG A 278 -18.11 -7.68 13.85
CA ARG A 278 -19.09 -7.00 14.70
C ARG A 278 -18.38 -6.03 15.61
N VAL A 279 -19.05 -4.94 15.96
CA VAL A 279 -18.51 -3.90 16.81
C VAL A 279 -19.50 -3.58 17.93
N LYS A 280 -18.99 -3.31 19.11
CA LYS A 280 -19.76 -2.76 20.23
C LYS A 280 -19.14 -1.44 20.68
N ALA A 281 -19.97 -0.63 21.31
CA ALA A 281 -19.55 0.61 21.95
C ALA A 281 -19.47 0.42 23.46
N THR A 282 -18.57 1.15 24.11
CA THR A 282 -18.32 1.05 25.54
C THR A 282 -18.29 2.42 26.18
N ASN A 283 -18.76 2.51 27.42
CA ASN A 283 -18.55 3.66 28.31
C ASN A 283 -18.37 3.21 29.77
N ASP A 284 -18.28 4.18 30.69
CA ASP A 284 -18.13 3.91 32.13
C ASP A 284 -19.28 3.10 32.76
N ALA A 285 -20.47 3.09 32.14
CA ALA A 285 -21.64 2.34 32.58
C ALA A 285 -21.65 0.88 32.06
N GLY A 286 -20.90 0.58 31.00
CA GLY A 286 -20.72 -0.75 30.43
C GLY A 286 -20.70 -0.77 28.91
N ASP A 287 -20.87 -1.96 28.34
CA ASP A 287 -20.88 -2.21 26.90
C ASP A 287 -22.32 -2.14 26.33
N SER A 288 -22.45 -1.69 25.10
CA SER A 288 -23.67 -1.81 24.29
C SER A 288 -23.91 -3.28 23.90
N ASP A 289 -25.10 -3.55 23.33
CA ASP A 289 -25.27 -4.75 22.50
C ASP A 289 -24.34 -4.65 21.26
N TRP A 290 -23.97 -5.81 20.70
CA TRP A 290 -23.20 -5.86 19.45
C TRP A 290 -24.00 -5.31 18.27
N SER A 291 -23.30 -4.76 17.27
CA SER A 291 -23.85 -4.33 15.99
C SER A 291 -24.49 -5.47 15.18
N ASN A 292 -25.07 -5.12 14.02
CA ASN A 292 -25.20 -6.06 12.92
C ASN A 292 -23.84 -6.69 12.56
N ILE A 293 -23.91 -7.89 12.00
CA ILE A 293 -22.73 -8.62 11.51
C ILE A 293 -22.59 -8.31 10.03
N GLU A 294 -21.41 -7.86 9.65
CA GLU A 294 -21.01 -7.73 8.25
C GLU A 294 -19.90 -8.73 7.93
N SER A 295 -19.68 -9.00 6.65
CA SER A 295 -18.65 -9.94 6.21
C SER A 295 -18.03 -9.52 4.90
N ILE A 296 -16.79 -9.94 4.68
CA ILE A 296 -16.08 -9.77 3.41
C ILE A 296 -15.40 -11.08 3.04
N THR A 297 -15.40 -11.41 1.75
CA THR A 297 -14.67 -12.57 1.22
C THR A 297 -13.36 -12.11 0.60
N VAL A 298 -12.25 -12.69 1.05
CA VAL A 298 -10.91 -12.38 0.55
C VAL A 298 -10.46 -13.51 -0.38
N TYR A 299 -10.08 -13.15 -1.61
CA TYR A 299 -9.58 -14.08 -2.63
C TYR A 299 -8.05 -14.08 -2.68
N PRO A 300 -7.40 -15.24 -2.91
CA PRO A 300 -5.97 -15.29 -3.18
C PRO A 300 -5.62 -14.50 -4.44
N TYR A 301 -4.58 -13.69 -4.34
CA TYR A 301 -4.18 -12.72 -5.34
C TYR A 301 -2.69 -12.44 -5.19
N GLN A 302 -1.98 -12.43 -6.32
CA GLN A 302 -0.60 -11.98 -6.41
C GLN A 302 -0.41 -11.22 -7.71
N PHE A 303 0.36 -10.14 -7.66
CA PHE A 303 0.70 -9.34 -8.83
C PHE A 303 2.09 -8.74 -8.67
N ILE A 304 2.97 -9.09 -9.61
CA ILE A 304 4.33 -8.58 -9.70
C ILE A 304 4.26 -7.27 -10.49
N ALA A 305 4.46 -6.16 -9.78
CA ALA A 305 4.52 -4.83 -10.39
C ALA A 305 5.80 -4.65 -11.22
N ASP A 306 5.79 -3.66 -12.11
CA ASP A 306 6.96 -3.21 -12.89
C ASP A 306 7.62 -4.28 -13.79
N VAL A 307 6.95 -5.41 -14.05
CA VAL A 307 7.37 -6.35 -15.10
C VAL A 307 7.22 -5.67 -16.47
N PRO A 308 8.24 -5.65 -17.34
CA PRO A 308 8.10 -5.01 -18.65
C PRO A 308 6.97 -5.61 -19.50
N ASP A 309 6.39 -4.78 -20.38
CA ASP A 309 5.38 -5.18 -21.36
C ASP A 309 5.78 -4.72 -22.78
N ALA A 310 6.85 -5.31 -23.33
CA ALA A 310 7.18 -5.02 -24.72
C ALA A 310 6.07 -5.47 -25.67
N SER A 311 5.83 -4.66 -26.68
CA SER A 311 5.08 -5.10 -27.85
C SER A 311 5.99 -5.64 -28.95
N GLN A 312 5.55 -6.73 -29.60
CA GLN A 312 6.09 -7.15 -30.88
C GLN A 312 5.67 -6.19 -32.01
N PRO A 313 6.39 -6.12 -33.16
CA PRO A 313 7.58 -6.89 -33.52
C PRO A 313 8.90 -6.26 -33.02
N PRO A 314 10.00 -7.05 -32.97
CA PRO A 314 11.32 -6.54 -32.62
C PRO A 314 11.88 -5.55 -33.67
N PRO A 315 12.95 -4.81 -33.34
CA PRO A 315 13.63 -3.89 -34.26
C PRO A 315 14.25 -4.54 -35.52
N ASN A 316 14.43 -5.87 -35.54
CA ASN A 316 15.03 -6.64 -36.64
C ASN A 316 16.46 -6.21 -37.00
N THR A 317 17.31 -5.99 -36.00
CA THR A 317 18.72 -5.60 -36.20
C THR A 317 19.57 -6.74 -36.78
N LEU A 318 19.16 -7.99 -36.55
CA LEU A 318 19.85 -9.19 -37.04
C LEU A 318 19.44 -9.61 -38.46
N GLY A 319 18.42 -8.97 -39.06
CA GLY A 319 18.03 -9.18 -40.45
C GLY A 319 17.23 -10.47 -40.68
N ALA A 320 16.38 -10.85 -39.73
CA ALA A 320 15.40 -11.90 -39.88
C ALA A 320 14.48 -11.64 -41.08
N THR A 321 14.11 -12.71 -41.79
CA THR A 321 13.27 -12.64 -42.99
C THR A 321 11.81 -12.30 -42.68
N ASN A 322 11.36 -12.57 -41.45
CA ASN A 322 10.06 -12.24 -40.93
C ASN A 322 10.17 -11.97 -39.42
N VAL A 323 9.44 -10.97 -38.93
CA VAL A 323 9.39 -10.57 -37.51
C VAL A 323 7.97 -10.52 -36.94
N THR A 324 6.98 -11.05 -37.68
CA THR A 324 5.62 -11.30 -37.14
C THR A 324 5.64 -12.55 -36.27
N ASN A 325 4.74 -12.68 -35.29
CA ASN A 325 4.66 -13.85 -34.40
C ASN A 325 5.94 -14.00 -33.57
N TRP A 326 6.26 -12.94 -32.83
CA TRP A 326 7.49 -12.80 -32.04
C TRP A 326 7.20 -12.77 -30.53
N SER A 327 6.11 -13.41 -30.11
CA SER A 327 5.60 -13.38 -28.74
C SER A 327 6.56 -14.03 -27.74
N ALA A 328 7.08 -15.24 -28.02
CA ALA A 328 7.99 -15.93 -27.10
C ALA A 328 9.31 -15.20 -26.81
N PRO A 329 10.03 -14.63 -27.81
CA PRO A 329 11.22 -13.84 -27.52
C PRO A 329 10.93 -12.55 -26.75
N VAL A 330 9.74 -11.96 -26.94
CA VAL A 330 9.34 -10.76 -26.20
C VAL A 330 9.01 -11.11 -24.75
N ALA A 331 8.20 -12.13 -24.51
CA ALA A 331 7.91 -12.60 -23.16
C ALA A 331 9.20 -12.96 -22.39
N ALA A 332 10.12 -13.66 -23.04
CA ALA A 332 11.43 -13.96 -22.46
C ALA A 332 12.30 -12.70 -22.24
N ALA A 333 12.16 -11.67 -23.06
CA ALA A 333 12.89 -10.41 -22.87
C ALA A 333 12.37 -9.68 -21.62
N ASN A 334 11.05 -9.59 -21.45
CA ASN A 334 10.42 -8.98 -20.28
C ASN A 334 10.91 -9.65 -18.98
N VAL A 335 10.91 -11.00 -18.93
CA VAL A 335 11.41 -11.76 -17.78
C VAL A 335 12.89 -11.46 -17.51
N LEU A 336 13.75 -11.46 -18.54
CA LEU A 336 15.20 -11.24 -18.34
C LEU A 336 15.54 -9.80 -17.94
N GLU A 337 14.79 -8.82 -18.43
CA GLU A 337 14.96 -7.42 -18.03
C GLU A 337 14.48 -7.20 -16.59
N TYR A 338 13.32 -7.73 -16.21
CA TYR A 338 12.86 -7.71 -14.82
C TYR A 338 13.90 -8.30 -13.86
N ILE A 339 14.43 -9.50 -14.17
CA ILE A 339 15.49 -10.14 -13.37
C ILE A 339 16.78 -9.29 -13.31
N GLU A 340 17.11 -8.51 -14.34
CA GLU A 340 18.26 -7.58 -14.28
C GLU A 340 17.98 -6.38 -13.38
N ASP A 341 16.77 -5.82 -13.46
CA ASP A 341 16.35 -4.63 -12.72
C ASP A 341 16.16 -4.90 -11.22
N GLU A 342 15.77 -6.11 -10.83
CA GLU A 342 15.83 -6.59 -9.45
C GLU A 342 17.26 -6.58 -8.87
N GLY A 343 18.28 -6.46 -9.73
CA GLY A 343 19.63 -6.11 -9.33
C GLY A 343 20.45 -7.28 -8.81
N TYR A 344 20.10 -8.52 -9.16
CA TYR A 344 20.90 -9.68 -8.77
C TYR A 344 22.32 -9.61 -9.34
N SER A 345 23.32 -9.95 -8.51
CA SER A 345 24.73 -9.88 -8.92
C SER A 345 25.07 -10.79 -10.12
N TYR A 346 24.26 -11.83 -10.35
CA TYR A 346 24.38 -12.76 -11.48
C TYR A 346 23.38 -12.52 -12.62
N SER A 347 22.67 -11.39 -12.59
CA SER A 347 21.89 -10.86 -13.73
C SER A 347 22.45 -9.56 -14.30
N SER A 348 23.32 -8.86 -13.56
CA SER A 348 23.91 -7.59 -14.00
C SER A 348 24.60 -7.63 -15.39
N GLY A 349 23.98 -6.96 -16.37
CA GLY A 349 24.43 -6.93 -17.75
C GLY A 349 24.00 -8.15 -18.58
N VAL A 350 22.98 -8.91 -18.16
CA VAL A 350 22.39 -10.00 -18.94
C VAL A 350 21.61 -9.48 -20.15
N THR A 351 21.09 -8.25 -20.12
CA THR A 351 20.51 -7.50 -21.25
C THR A 351 21.52 -6.51 -21.86
N ALA A 352 22.62 -6.27 -21.14
CA ALA A 352 23.61 -5.22 -21.44
C ALA A 352 23.02 -3.80 -21.39
N GLY A 353 21.97 -3.57 -20.59
CA GLY A 353 21.27 -2.30 -20.47
C GLY A 353 20.51 -1.90 -21.75
N ASN A 354 20.04 -2.88 -22.52
CA ASN A 354 19.16 -2.65 -23.67
C ASN A 354 17.73 -2.99 -23.25
N ASP A 355 16.77 -2.26 -23.82
CA ASP A 355 15.34 -2.52 -23.66
C ASP A 355 14.93 -3.92 -24.13
N GLU A 356 13.84 -4.42 -23.57
CA GLU A 356 13.16 -5.67 -23.89
C GLU A 356 12.93 -5.85 -25.40
N THR A 357 12.59 -4.78 -26.14
CA THR A 357 12.37 -4.88 -27.58
C THR A 357 13.66 -5.25 -28.33
N THR A 358 14.79 -4.69 -27.91
CA THR A 358 16.11 -4.99 -28.46
C THR A 358 16.59 -6.36 -28.01
N VAL A 359 16.39 -6.70 -26.74
CA VAL A 359 16.72 -8.03 -26.19
C VAL A 359 15.96 -9.13 -26.93
N SER A 360 14.67 -8.91 -27.24
CA SER A 360 13.81 -9.87 -27.96
C SER A 360 14.31 -10.19 -29.37
N ASP A 361 15.00 -9.27 -30.06
CA ASP A 361 15.58 -9.50 -31.39
C ASP A 361 16.67 -10.58 -31.33
N TYR A 362 17.51 -10.55 -30.28
CA TYR A 362 18.57 -11.54 -30.07
C TYR A 362 18.02 -12.85 -29.52
N LEU A 363 17.08 -12.81 -28.57
CA LEU A 363 16.39 -14.01 -28.09
C LEU A 363 15.72 -14.75 -29.25
N GLY A 364 15.05 -14.03 -30.15
CA GLY A 364 14.41 -14.66 -31.31
C GLY A 364 15.41 -15.26 -32.29
N TRP A 365 16.63 -14.74 -32.36
CA TRP A 365 17.71 -15.45 -33.05
C TRP A 365 18.07 -16.76 -32.35
N PHE A 366 18.26 -16.76 -31.02
CA PHE A 366 18.61 -17.98 -30.28
C PHE A 366 17.53 -19.04 -30.32
N MET A 367 16.26 -18.62 -30.29
CA MET A 367 15.06 -19.45 -30.37
C MET A 367 14.71 -19.90 -31.81
N ASP A 368 15.43 -19.40 -32.82
CA ASP A 368 15.11 -19.58 -34.24
C ASP A 368 13.67 -19.20 -34.62
N THR A 369 13.18 -18.11 -34.05
CA THR A 369 11.84 -17.59 -34.30
C THR A 369 11.66 -17.30 -35.78
N ASN A 370 10.56 -17.82 -36.35
CA ASN A 370 10.27 -17.79 -37.79
C ASN A 370 11.38 -18.37 -38.68
N ASN A 371 12.17 -19.31 -38.14
CA ASN A 371 13.29 -19.95 -38.84
C ASN A 371 14.33 -18.91 -39.35
N GLY A 372 14.45 -17.77 -38.64
CA GLY A 372 15.31 -16.64 -38.96
C GLY A 372 16.62 -16.57 -38.18
N GLY A 373 16.86 -17.50 -37.26
CA GLY A 373 17.91 -17.50 -36.27
C GLY A 373 18.80 -18.75 -36.28
N SER A 374 18.92 -19.38 -35.11
CA SER A 374 19.81 -20.52 -34.89
C SER A 374 19.36 -21.74 -35.68
N SER A 375 20.10 -22.08 -36.74
CA SER A 375 19.83 -23.27 -37.55
C SER A 375 19.83 -24.62 -36.80
N TRP A 376 20.25 -24.65 -35.53
CA TRP A 376 20.16 -25.83 -34.66
C TRP A 376 18.76 -26.04 -34.08
N ARG A 377 17.95 -24.97 -34.02
CA ARG A 377 16.56 -24.93 -33.53
C ARG A 377 15.53 -24.80 -34.66
N ALA A 378 15.94 -25.13 -35.89
CA ALA A 378 15.07 -25.06 -37.06
C ALA A 378 13.82 -25.91 -36.89
N ASN A 379 12.69 -25.23 -36.72
CA ASN A 379 11.35 -25.80 -36.55
C ASN A 379 10.72 -26.22 -37.90
N SER A 380 11.54 -26.69 -38.84
CA SER A 380 11.13 -27.12 -40.18
C SER A 380 10.41 -26.04 -41.02
N GLY A 381 10.67 -24.75 -40.75
CA GLY A 381 10.10 -23.63 -41.49
C GLY A 381 8.69 -23.23 -41.05
N MET A 382 8.29 -23.62 -39.85
CA MET A 382 7.10 -23.05 -39.21
C MET A 382 7.41 -21.61 -38.79
N SER A 383 6.42 -20.74 -38.89
CA SER A 383 6.53 -19.40 -38.31
C SER A 383 6.54 -19.51 -36.75
N GLY A 384 6.82 -18.44 -36.01
CA GLY A 384 6.84 -18.45 -34.54
C GLY A 384 8.03 -19.20 -33.93
N THR A 385 7.95 -19.47 -32.62
CA THR A 385 8.98 -20.14 -31.81
C THR A 385 8.44 -21.46 -31.26
N SER A 386 9.12 -22.58 -31.49
CA SER A 386 8.74 -23.86 -30.84
C SER A 386 8.85 -23.75 -29.33
N HIS A 387 7.87 -24.23 -28.56
CA HIS A 387 7.93 -24.18 -27.10
C HIS A 387 9.16 -24.93 -26.57
N TRP A 388 9.57 -26.01 -27.24
CA TRP A 388 10.82 -26.74 -26.98
C TRP A 388 12.08 -25.90 -27.17
N ASP A 389 12.01 -24.81 -27.93
CA ASP A 389 13.13 -23.93 -28.25
C ASP A 389 13.17 -22.67 -27.38
N ILE A 390 12.10 -22.37 -26.61
CA ILE A 390 12.05 -21.23 -25.69
C ILE A 390 13.10 -21.38 -24.61
N MET A 391 12.95 -22.35 -23.70
CA MET A 391 13.90 -22.58 -22.60
C MET A 391 15.35 -22.66 -23.06
N PRO A 392 15.72 -23.54 -24.01
CA PRO A 392 17.11 -23.65 -24.40
C PRO A 392 17.59 -22.42 -25.22
N GLY A 393 16.70 -21.66 -25.85
CA GLY A 393 17.01 -20.35 -26.45
C GLY A 393 17.32 -19.27 -25.39
N ILE A 394 16.53 -19.20 -24.31
CA ILE A 394 16.81 -18.35 -23.14
C ILE A 394 18.15 -18.74 -22.53
N GLY A 395 18.37 -20.04 -22.27
CA GLY A 395 19.61 -20.54 -21.69
C GLY A 395 20.84 -20.20 -22.55
N ASP A 396 20.75 -20.34 -23.87
CA ASP A 396 21.81 -19.92 -24.79
C ASP A 396 22.04 -18.40 -24.73
N TYR A 397 21.00 -17.57 -24.68
CA TYR A 397 21.14 -16.11 -24.57
C TYR A 397 21.78 -15.68 -23.23
N VAL A 398 21.37 -16.30 -22.13
CA VAL A 398 21.91 -16.05 -20.78
C VAL A 398 23.40 -16.36 -20.74
N VAL A 399 23.80 -17.52 -21.29
CA VAL A 399 25.21 -17.90 -21.36
C VAL A 399 25.98 -17.01 -22.34
N TRP A 400 25.33 -16.53 -23.40
CA TRP A 400 25.97 -15.73 -24.44
C TRP A 400 26.42 -14.35 -23.93
N GLY A 401 27.70 -14.04 -24.15
CA GLY A 401 28.30 -12.77 -23.75
C GLY A 401 29.82 -12.79 -23.84
N GLY A 402 30.45 -11.68 -23.45
CA GLY A 402 31.91 -11.51 -23.52
C GLY A 402 32.71 -12.48 -22.64
N ASN A 403 32.09 -13.00 -21.57
CA ASN A 403 32.72 -13.89 -20.60
C ASN A 403 32.62 -15.38 -20.96
N ASN A 404 31.70 -15.76 -21.85
CA ASN A 404 31.53 -17.16 -22.31
C ASN A 404 31.58 -17.30 -23.84
N PRO A 405 32.59 -16.75 -24.55
CA PRO A 405 32.60 -16.71 -26.01
C PRO A 405 32.79 -18.07 -26.69
N SER A 406 33.13 -19.12 -25.92
CA SER A 406 33.36 -20.49 -26.41
C SER A 406 32.26 -21.49 -26.01
N ALA A 407 31.12 -21.01 -25.50
CA ALA A 407 30.02 -21.89 -25.08
C ALA A 407 29.33 -22.61 -26.25
N PHE A 408 29.38 -22.02 -27.46
CA PHE A 408 28.60 -22.50 -28.59
C PHE A 408 29.42 -23.29 -29.62
N GLY A 409 28.87 -24.43 -30.05
CA GLY A 409 29.42 -25.27 -31.12
C GLY A 409 29.05 -24.82 -32.55
N PHE A 410 28.41 -23.66 -32.68
CA PHE A 410 27.85 -23.13 -33.93
C PHE A 410 28.03 -21.60 -34.03
N PRO A 411 27.87 -21.01 -35.23
CA PRO A 411 27.97 -19.55 -35.39
C PRO A 411 26.83 -18.85 -34.66
N VAL A 412 27.17 -17.88 -33.81
CA VAL A 412 26.22 -17.01 -33.09
C VAL A 412 26.42 -15.54 -33.51
N PRO A 413 25.40 -14.67 -33.33
CA PRO A 413 25.55 -13.23 -33.53
C PRO A 413 26.63 -12.65 -32.63
N ALA A 414 27.17 -11.50 -33.03
CA ALA A 414 28.10 -10.76 -32.19
C ALA A 414 27.38 -10.28 -30.92
N ALA A 415 28.01 -10.46 -29.77
CA ALA A 415 27.51 -10.00 -28.47
C ALA A 415 27.10 -8.52 -28.50
N LEU A 416 25.97 -8.22 -27.87
CA LEU A 416 25.63 -6.86 -27.47
C LEU A 416 26.82 -6.27 -26.68
N GLY A 417 27.13 -5.00 -26.92
CA GLY A 417 28.23 -4.35 -26.22
C GLY A 417 27.92 -4.25 -24.73
N GLY A 418 28.75 -4.88 -23.88
CA GLY A 418 28.52 -4.91 -22.44
C GLY A 418 27.78 -6.15 -21.93
N LYS A 419 27.32 -7.03 -22.82
CA LYS A 419 26.64 -8.28 -22.46
C LYS A 419 27.54 -9.22 -21.65
N THR A 420 27.12 -9.48 -20.43
CA THR A 420 27.66 -10.51 -19.55
C THR A 420 26.97 -11.83 -19.84
N GLY A 421 27.76 -12.91 -19.89
CA GLY A 421 27.25 -14.26 -20.02
C GLY A 421 27.38 -15.00 -18.70
N TYR A 422 26.37 -15.77 -18.32
CA TYR A 422 26.30 -16.49 -17.05
C TYR A 422 26.20 -18.01 -17.25
N ASN A 423 26.90 -18.77 -16.42
CA ASN A 423 26.74 -20.23 -16.35
C ASN A 423 26.03 -20.55 -15.04
N GLY A 424 25.09 -21.49 -15.05
CA GLY A 424 24.48 -22.01 -13.82
C GLY A 424 23.12 -21.43 -13.44
N TRP A 425 22.55 -20.54 -14.25
CA TRP A 425 21.12 -20.19 -14.11
C TRP A 425 20.28 -21.46 -14.21
N THR A 426 19.25 -21.56 -13.38
CA THR A 426 18.28 -22.64 -13.40
C THR A 426 17.17 -22.27 -14.35
N LEU A 427 16.93 -23.14 -15.34
CA LEU A 427 15.81 -23.01 -16.24
C LEU A 427 15.00 -24.30 -16.16
N GLU A 428 13.72 -24.16 -15.84
CA GLU A 428 12.78 -25.27 -15.78
C GLU A 428 11.67 -25.06 -16.80
N THR A 429 11.14 -26.16 -17.33
CA THR A 429 10.03 -26.13 -18.28
C THR A 429 9.01 -27.15 -17.85
N TYR A 430 7.77 -26.72 -17.81
CA TYR A 430 6.61 -27.57 -17.70
C TYR A 430 5.89 -27.52 -19.05
N ASP A 431 5.47 -28.68 -19.55
CA ASP A 431 4.76 -28.77 -20.83
C ASP A 431 3.62 -29.78 -20.80
N SER A 432 2.61 -29.53 -21.62
CA SER A 432 1.40 -30.36 -21.70
C SER A 432 1.63 -31.80 -22.18
N PHE A 433 2.86 -32.15 -22.62
CA PHE A 433 3.22 -33.51 -23.01
C PHE A 433 3.82 -34.31 -21.84
N ALA A 434 4.60 -33.66 -20.99
CA ALA A 434 5.33 -34.27 -19.87
C ALA A 434 4.59 -34.12 -18.53
N ASP A 435 3.83 -33.04 -18.36
CA ASP A 435 3.27 -32.61 -17.08
C ASP A 435 1.74 -32.49 -17.16
N THR A 436 1.11 -32.47 -15.99
CA THR A 436 -0.32 -32.18 -15.90
C THR A 436 -0.55 -30.68 -15.74
N ASP A 437 -1.69 -30.17 -16.21
CA ASP A 437 -2.05 -28.76 -16.03
C ASP A 437 -1.97 -28.33 -14.55
N SER A 438 -2.27 -29.23 -13.60
CA SER A 438 -2.13 -28.94 -12.17
C SER A 438 -0.67 -28.81 -11.72
N ASP A 439 0.23 -29.66 -12.20
CA ASP A 439 1.65 -29.56 -11.82
C ASP A 439 2.26 -28.27 -12.37
N ALA A 440 1.87 -27.88 -13.60
CA ALA A 440 2.30 -26.64 -14.22
C ALA A 440 1.69 -25.39 -13.55
N TRP A 441 0.42 -25.48 -13.15
CA TRP A 441 -0.25 -24.42 -12.40
C TRP A 441 0.44 -24.17 -11.07
N ASP A 442 0.66 -25.21 -10.28
CA ASP A 442 1.33 -25.11 -8.97
C ASP A 442 2.73 -24.48 -9.15
N ALA A 443 3.50 -24.89 -10.17
CA ALA A 443 4.81 -24.31 -10.44
C ALA A 443 4.77 -22.83 -10.86
N ILE A 444 3.74 -22.41 -11.60
CA ILE A 444 3.54 -20.99 -11.96
C ILE A 444 3.21 -20.18 -10.71
N ILE A 445 2.27 -20.65 -9.88
CA ILE A 445 1.90 -19.98 -8.63
C ILE A 445 3.12 -19.86 -7.72
N ASP A 446 3.87 -20.93 -7.52
CA ASP A 446 5.10 -20.93 -6.71
C ASP A 446 6.11 -19.90 -7.22
N SER A 447 6.24 -19.72 -8.54
CA SER A 447 7.16 -18.72 -9.10
C SER A 447 6.66 -17.30 -8.86
N LEU A 448 5.37 -17.06 -9.09
CA LEU A 448 4.76 -15.74 -8.92
C LEU A 448 4.74 -15.28 -7.45
N ASP A 449 4.55 -16.21 -6.51
CA ASP A 449 4.65 -15.95 -5.06
C ASP A 449 6.09 -15.62 -4.62
N ASN A 450 7.10 -15.96 -5.42
CA ASN A 450 8.51 -15.62 -5.22
C ASN A 450 8.96 -14.40 -6.03
N ASP A 451 8.00 -13.62 -6.59
CA ASP A 451 8.26 -12.49 -7.47
C ASP A 451 9.09 -12.87 -8.73
N GLU A 452 8.92 -14.10 -9.23
CA GLU A 452 9.59 -14.57 -10.45
C GLU A 452 8.58 -14.66 -11.62
N PRO A 453 8.54 -13.68 -12.54
CA PRO A 453 7.64 -13.74 -13.69
C PRO A 453 8.01 -14.88 -14.64
N VAL A 454 6.99 -15.48 -15.26
CA VAL A 454 7.13 -16.74 -16.00
C VAL A 454 6.79 -16.53 -17.48
N VAL A 455 7.56 -17.13 -18.39
CA VAL A 455 7.15 -17.19 -19.80
C VAL A 455 6.10 -18.29 -19.94
N THR A 456 4.85 -17.94 -20.19
CA THR A 456 3.74 -18.90 -20.30
C THR A 456 3.20 -18.92 -21.72
N THR A 457 2.89 -20.10 -22.23
CA THR A 457 2.46 -20.33 -23.62
C THR A 457 1.12 -21.04 -23.65
N PHE A 458 0.24 -20.58 -24.54
CA PHE A 458 -1.09 -21.14 -24.79
C PHE A 458 -1.20 -21.74 -26.18
N ASP A 459 -1.95 -22.84 -26.34
CA ASP A 459 -2.16 -23.55 -27.61
C ASP A 459 -2.70 -22.63 -28.73
N TYR A 460 -3.48 -21.62 -28.36
CA TYR A 460 -3.97 -20.56 -29.23
C TYR A 460 -4.32 -19.33 -28.38
N TRP A 461 -4.41 -18.15 -29.00
CA TRP A 461 -4.76 -16.90 -28.33
C TRP A 461 -6.05 -16.32 -28.89
N ASN A 462 -7.12 -16.35 -28.10
CA ASN A 462 -8.39 -15.70 -28.44
C ASN A 462 -9.09 -15.15 -27.19
N PRO A 463 -8.45 -14.23 -26.45
CA PRO A 463 -9.08 -13.58 -25.30
C PRO A 463 -10.26 -12.73 -25.77
N LEU A 464 -11.41 -12.87 -25.11
CA LEU A 464 -12.64 -12.13 -25.39
C LEU A 464 -12.94 -11.19 -24.22
N PRO A 465 -13.03 -9.86 -24.46
CA PRO A 465 -13.30 -8.91 -23.39
C PRO A 465 -14.59 -9.24 -22.66
N THR A 466 -14.54 -9.32 -21.34
CA THR A 466 -15.73 -9.50 -20.49
C THR A 466 -16.34 -8.16 -20.09
N GLY A 467 -15.52 -7.10 -20.06
CA GLY A 467 -15.86 -5.80 -19.52
C GLY A 467 -15.72 -5.70 -17.99
N SER A 468 -15.22 -6.75 -17.33
CA SER A 468 -14.91 -6.79 -15.90
C SER A 468 -13.46 -6.36 -15.65
N THR A 469 -13.23 -5.56 -14.59
CA THR A 469 -11.92 -5.01 -14.25
C THR A 469 -11.73 -4.95 -12.74
N ILE A 470 -10.53 -5.26 -12.25
CA ILE A 470 -10.09 -5.09 -10.86
C ILE A 470 -8.72 -4.44 -10.88
N ASP A 471 -8.54 -3.30 -10.21
CA ASP A 471 -7.23 -2.65 -10.01
C ASP A 471 -6.33 -2.65 -11.26
N ASP A 472 -6.83 -2.01 -12.34
CA ASP A 472 -6.23 -1.95 -13.69
C ASP A 472 -6.02 -3.29 -14.43
N ILE A 473 -6.42 -4.43 -13.83
CA ILE A 473 -6.46 -5.75 -14.48
C ILE A 473 -7.79 -5.94 -15.19
N GLU A 474 -7.73 -6.17 -16.50
CA GLU A 474 -8.91 -6.47 -17.32
C GLU A 474 -9.11 -7.98 -17.49
N PHE A 475 -10.33 -8.46 -17.25
CA PHE A 475 -10.65 -9.89 -17.35
C PHE A 475 -11.17 -10.25 -18.73
N PHE A 476 -10.62 -11.32 -19.30
CA PHE A 476 -10.98 -11.84 -20.61
C PHE A 476 -11.39 -13.31 -20.51
N ALA A 477 -12.54 -13.65 -21.09
CA ALA A 477 -12.93 -15.04 -21.25
C ALA A 477 -12.10 -15.67 -22.38
N PHE A 478 -11.79 -16.97 -22.30
CA PHE A 478 -11.10 -17.66 -23.39
C PHE A 478 -12.09 -18.05 -24.48
N GLY A 479 -11.97 -17.43 -25.66
CA GLY A 479 -12.80 -17.72 -26.81
C GLY A 479 -12.50 -19.07 -27.45
N PRO A 480 -13.35 -19.58 -28.37
CA PRO A 480 -13.05 -20.82 -29.07
C PRO A 480 -11.85 -20.64 -30.00
N PHE A 481 -11.13 -21.73 -30.26
CA PHE A 481 -10.08 -21.78 -31.28
C PHE A 481 -10.58 -21.28 -32.66
N ILE A 482 -9.82 -20.35 -33.27
CA ILE A 482 -10.11 -19.77 -34.60
C ILE A 482 -9.06 -20.23 -35.61
N PRO A 483 -9.42 -21.06 -36.61
CA PRO A 483 -8.49 -21.46 -37.66
C PRO A 483 -8.28 -20.38 -38.74
N ILE A 484 -7.03 -20.18 -39.16
CA ILE A 484 -6.51 -19.31 -40.23
C ILE A 484 -7.23 -19.49 -41.56
N SER A 485 -7.79 -20.68 -41.83
CA SER A 485 -8.48 -20.95 -43.11
C SER A 485 -9.88 -20.33 -43.24
N LEU A 486 -10.43 -19.73 -42.17
CA LEU A 486 -11.71 -19.04 -42.21
C LEU A 486 -11.48 -17.54 -42.45
N ASP A 487 -12.13 -16.99 -43.48
CA ASP A 487 -12.10 -15.59 -43.98
C ASP A 487 -12.61 -14.53 -42.95
N ALA A 488 -12.50 -14.80 -41.65
CA ALA A 488 -13.02 -14.04 -40.54
C ALA A 488 -11.88 -13.39 -39.73
N MET A 489 -11.01 -12.65 -40.38
CA MET A 489 -10.37 -11.50 -39.74
C MET A 489 -11.46 -10.43 -39.52
N VAL A 490 -12.31 -10.62 -38.53
CA VAL A 490 -13.21 -9.54 -38.09
C VAL A 490 -12.34 -8.59 -37.27
N GLY A 491 -11.81 -7.54 -37.90
CA GLY A 491 -11.14 -6.42 -37.21
C GLY A 491 -9.68 -6.19 -37.58
N GLY A 492 -8.89 -7.26 -37.79
CA GLY A 492 -7.43 -7.12 -37.86
C GLY A 492 -6.74 -7.11 -36.50
N ASP A 493 -7.50 -7.40 -35.44
CA ASP A 493 -7.10 -7.27 -34.03
C ASP A 493 -6.84 -8.63 -33.34
N ILE A 494 -6.88 -9.75 -34.07
CA ILE A 494 -6.59 -11.10 -33.51
C ILE A 494 -5.30 -11.63 -34.15
N PRO A 495 -4.26 -11.98 -33.35
CA PRO A 495 -3.01 -12.51 -33.86
C PRO A 495 -3.20 -13.78 -34.70
N ILE A 496 -2.45 -13.87 -35.82
CA ILE A 496 -2.37 -15.11 -36.61
C ILE A 496 -1.44 -16.07 -35.89
N GLU A 497 -1.97 -16.75 -34.88
CA GLU A 497 -1.23 -17.71 -34.04
C GLU A 497 -2.00 -19.04 -33.91
N GLU A 498 -2.56 -19.55 -35.01
CA GLU A 498 -2.87 -20.99 -35.14
C GLU A 498 -1.60 -21.71 -35.58
N TRP A 499 -1.15 -22.65 -34.75
CA TRP A 499 -0.17 -23.65 -35.13
C TRP A 499 -0.87 -25.00 -35.14
N GLN A 500 -1.13 -25.56 -36.33
CA GLN A 500 -1.81 -26.84 -36.41
C GLN A 500 -0.97 -27.95 -35.80
N THR A 501 -1.46 -28.53 -34.71
CA THR A 501 -0.96 -29.76 -34.06
C THR A 501 0.54 -29.77 -33.79
N GLY A 502 0.91 -29.28 -32.60
CA GLY A 502 1.84 -30.02 -31.76
C GLY A 502 3.01 -29.28 -31.14
N ASP A 503 3.42 -28.07 -31.56
CA ASP A 503 4.73 -27.59 -31.10
C ASP A 503 4.92 -26.07 -30.88
N VAL A 504 3.94 -25.19 -31.15
CA VAL A 504 4.11 -23.73 -30.96
C VAL A 504 2.78 -23.11 -30.53
N GLY A 505 2.78 -22.18 -29.58
CA GLY A 505 1.60 -21.46 -29.11
C GLY A 505 1.82 -19.94 -29.08
N HIS A 506 0.93 -19.19 -28.45
CA HIS A 506 1.13 -17.78 -28.14
C HIS A 506 1.74 -17.64 -26.75
N SER A 507 2.88 -16.96 -26.66
CA SER A 507 3.61 -16.81 -25.40
C SER A 507 3.41 -15.41 -24.83
N VAL A 508 3.10 -15.36 -23.54
CA VAL A 508 2.89 -14.14 -22.75
C VAL A 508 3.82 -14.17 -21.54
N THR A 509 3.95 -13.03 -20.88
CA THR A 509 4.64 -12.95 -19.59
C THR A 509 3.59 -13.07 -18.50
N ALA A 510 3.62 -14.14 -17.72
CA ALA A 510 2.78 -14.26 -16.53
C ALA A 510 3.37 -13.41 -15.40
N VAL A 511 2.53 -12.57 -14.82
CA VAL A 511 2.89 -11.54 -13.82
C VAL A 511 2.04 -11.61 -12.56
N GLY A 512 1.05 -12.51 -12.50
CA GLY A 512 0.20 -12.62 -11.33
C GLY A 512 -0.93 -13.63 -11.51
N TYR A 513 -1.80 -13.71 -10.51
CA TYR A 513 -2.96 -14.59 -10.54
C TYR A 513 -4.09 -14.09 -9.63
N VAL A 514 -5.29 -14.62 -9.85
CA VAL A 514 -6.45 -14.53 -8.95
C VAL A 514 -7.12 -15.90 -8.85
N LEU A 515 -7.27 -16.47 -7.65
CA LEU A 515 -7.80 -17.83 -7.48
C LEU A 515 -9.29 -17.85 -7.14
N ASP A 516 -10.00 -18.86 -7.68
CA ASP A 516 -11.40 -19.18 -7.41
C ASP A 516 -12.34 -17.93 -7.44
N TYR A 517 -12.11 -17.05 -8.41
CA TYR A 517 -12.82 -15.78 -8.54
C TYR A 517 -13.91 -15.84 -9.62
N ASP A 518 -15.14 -15.44 -9.28
CA ASP A 518 -16.27 -15.34 -10.20
C ASP A 518 -16.51 -13.89 -10.62
N ILE A 519 -16.14 -13.58 -11.87
CA ILE A 519 -16.34 -12.24 -12.45
C ILE A 519 -17.80 -11.93 -12.81
N GLY A 520 -18.74 -12.84 -12.55
CA GLY A 520 -20.17 -12.68 -12.83
C GLY A 520 -20.57 -12.87 -14.29
N ASP A 521 -19.73 -13.52 -15.10
CA ASP A 521 -19.97 -13.78 -16.53
C ASP A 521 -20.90 -14.99 -16.79
N GLY A 522 -21.24 -15.73 -15.74
CA GLY A 522 -22.09 -16.92 -15.78
C GLY A 522 -21.33 -18.24 -15.99
N ASN A 523 -20.00 -18.21 -16.05
CA ASN A 523 -19.14 -19.40 -16.06
C ASN A 523 -18.79 -19.89 -14.64
N GLY A 524 -19.03 -19.05 -13.62
CA GLY A 524 -18.72 -19.34 -12.23
C GLY A 524 -17.27 -19.00 -11.89
N ALA A 525 -16.88 -19.36 -10.66
CA ALA A 525 -15.53 -19.15 -10.16
C ALA A 525 -14.49 -19.92 -10.98
N GLN A 526 -13.39 -19.24 -11.28
CA GLN A 526 -12.27 -19.73 -12.10
C GLN A 526 -10.94 -19.26 -11.51
N ASP A 527 -9.88 -19.98 -11.84
CA ASP A 527 -8.51 -19.56 -11.59
C ASP A 527 -8.00 -18.75 -12.78
N TRP A 528 -7.54 -17.54 -12.49
CA TRP A 528 -7.11 -16.55 -13.46
C TRP A 528 -5.61 -16.35 -13.37
N ILE A 529 -4.94 -16.34 -14.52
CA ILE A 529 -3.56 -15.89 -14.64
C ILE A 529 -3.53 -14.49 -15.22
N ILE A 530 -2.81 -13.59 -14.56
CA ILE A 530 -2.58 -12.22 -15.01
C ILE A 530 -1.33 -12.23 -15.87
N VAL A 531 -1.44 -11.71 -17.08
CA VAL A 531 -0.38 -11.75 -18.08
C VAL A 531 -0.22 -10.39 -18.77
N HIS A 532 1.02 -10.10 -19.17
CA HIS A 532 1.32 -9.07 -20.15
C HIS A 532 1.30 -9.70 -21.55
N ASP A 533 0.31 -9.27 -22.34
CA ASP A 533 0.20 -9.67 -23.75
C ASP A 533 0.98 -8.68 -24.61
N ASN A 534 1.97 -9.20 -25.34
CA ASN A 534 2.91 -8.45 -26.15
C ASN A 534 2.34 -7.86 -27.44
N TRP A 535 1.04 -7.52 -27.46
CA TRP A 535 0.31 -6.91 -28.56
C TRP A 535 -0.14 -5.49 -28.22
N THR A 536 0.15 -4.55 -29.11
CA THR A 536 -0.15 -3.10 -28.95
C THR A 536 -1.64 -2.73 -28.78
N GLY A 537 -2.55 -3.69 -28.83
CA GLY A 537 -4.01 -3.50 -28.73
C GLY A 537 -4.65 -4.23 -27.55
N THR A 538 -3.87 -4.98 -26.79
CA THR A 538 -4.29 -5.61 -25.55
C THR A 538 -3.93 -4.66 -24.40
N SER A 539 -4.75 -4.63 -23.36
CA SER A 539 -4.41 -3.91 -22.13
C SER A 539 -3.16 -4.53 -21.51
N GLU A 540 -2.38 -3.74 -20.77
CA GLU A 540 -1.13 -4.18 -20.16
C GLU A 540 -1.37 -5.37 -19.21
N ASN A 541 -2.32 -5.23 -18.28
CA ASN A 541 -2.68 -6.28 -17.32
C ASN A 541 -3.94 -7.02 -17.76
N VAL A 542 -3.77 -8.26 -18.21
CA VAL A 542 -4.87 -9.09 -18.71
C VAL A 542 -4.99 -10.36 -17.89
N ALA A 543 -6.15 -10.56 -17.26
CA ALA A 543 -6.48 -11.82 -16.62
C ALA A 543 -7.21 -12.76 -17.59
N VAL A 544 -6.65 -13.94 -17.83
CA VAL A 544 -7.31 -15.03 -18.59
C VAL A 544 -7.44 -16.28 -17.72
N PRO A 545 -8.46 -17.15 -17.95
CA PRO A 545 -8.51 -18.45 -17.31
C PRO A 545 -7.29 -19.29 -17.69
N PHE A 546 -6.78 -20.11 -16.78
CA PHE A 546 -5.70 -21.06 -17.05
C PHE A 546 -6.19 -22.29 -17.86
N GLU A 547 -6.84 -22.04 -18.99
CA GLU A 547 -7.27 -23.05 -19.94
C GLU A 547 -6.41 -22.96 -21.20
N ASN A 548 -6.24 -24.08 -21.91
CA ASN A 548 -5.46 -24.13 -23.17
C ASN A 548 -3.98 -23.79 -22.98
N TRP A 549 -3.46 -23.92 -21.75
CA TRP A 549 -2.03 -23.87 -21.46
C TRP A 549 -1.29 -24.95 -22.26
N ALA A 550 -0.12 -24.60 -22.78
CA ALA A 550 0.72 -25.47 -23.59
C ALA A 550 2.07 -25.76 -22.91
N ALA A 551 2.73 -24.70 -22.40
CA ALA A 551 4.01 -24.81 -21.73
C ALA A 551 4.32 -23.55 -20.90
N SER A 552 5.16 -23.66 -19.87
CA SER A 552 5.75 -22.55 -19.14
C SER A 552 7.26 -22.72 -19.00
N VAL A 553 8.00 -21.62 -19.02
CA VAL A 553 9.44 -21.60 -18.80
C VAL A 553 9.76 -20.68 -17.63
N HIS A 554 10.33 -21.26 -16.60
CA HIS A 554 10.70 -20.63 -15.35
C HIS A 554 12.19 -20.34 -15.40
N VAL A 555 12.57 -19.09 -15.16
CA VAL A 555 13.93 -18.60 -15.32
C VAL A 555 14.37 -18.00 -14.00
N SER A 556 15.30 -18.68 -13.32
CA SER A 556 15.88 -18.15 -12.10
C SER A 556 17.40 -18.04 -12.26
N PRO A 557 18.03 -16.90 -11.92
CA PRO A 557 19.48 -16.76 -11.94
C PRO A 557 20.19 -17.73 -10.97
N GLY A 558 19.42 -18.39 -10.09
CA GLY A 558 19.86 -19.33 -9.09
C GLY A 558 20.41 -18.62 -7.83
N PRO A 559 20.33 -19.24 -6.64
CA PRO A 559 20.96 -18.68 -5.46
C PRO A 559 22.49 -18.88 -5.51
N ASP A 560 23.27 -17.81 -5.38
CA ASP A 560 24.75 -17.85 -5.25
C ASP A 560 25.25 -17.22 -3.94
N THR A 561 24.33 -16.75 -3.09
CA THR A 561 24.61 -16.32 -1.73
C THR A 561 23.65 -17.04 -0.78
N VAL A 562 24.03 -17.07 0.49
CA VAL A 562 23.06 -17.39 1.53
C VAL A 562 21.86 -16.44 1.42
N PRO A 563 20.65 -16.87 1.76
CA PRO A 563 19.46 -16.01 1.69
C PRO A 563 19.64 -14.71 2.49
N GLY A 564 18.96 -13.65 2.07
CA GLY A 564 18.96 -12.35 2.77
C GLY A 564 18.27 -12.39 4.14
N THR A 565 18.10 -11.22 4.76
CA THR A 565 17.27 -11.04 5.97
C THR A 565 15.82 -10.72 5.61
N THR A 566 14.85 -11.05 6.46
CA THR A 566 13.44 -10.64 6.33
C THR A 566 12.96 -9.81 7.53
N THR A 567 11.78 -9.23 7.39
CA THR A 567 11.00 -8.61 8.47
C THR A 567 9.85 -9.53 8.88
N LEU A 568 9.64 -9.66 10.19
CA LEU A 568 8.55 -10.45 10.74
C LEU A 568 7.26 -9.61 10.73
N THR A 569 6.17 -10.17 10.20
CA THR A 569 4.87 -9.49 10.05
C THR A 569 3.79 -10.03 11.01
N GLY A 570 4.14 -11.03 11.82
CA GLY A 570 3.25 -11.67 12.78
C GLY A 570 2.80 -10.77 13.95
N PRO A 571 1.73 -11.14 14.68
CA PRO A 571 1.16 -10.36 15.78
C PRO A 571 2.18 -10.13 16.90
N THR A 572 2.12 -8.96 17.55
CA THR A 572 2.97 -8.58 18.70
C THR A 572 2.44 -9.07 20.05
N ALA A 573 1.22 -9.61 20.10
CA ALA A 573 0.63 -10.21 21.30
C ALA A 573 -0.37 -11.32 20.95
N VAL A 574 -0.43 -12.38 21.76
CA VAL A 574 -1.35 -13.52 21.55
C VAL A 574 -1.89 -14.01 22.91
N MET A 575 -3.14 -14.47 22.95
CA MET A 575 -3.80 -14.95 24.18
C MET A 575 -3.32 -16.36 24.58
N THR A 576 -3.29 -16.62 25.89
CA THR A 576 -2.86 -17.91 26.44
C THR A 576 -3.78 -19.07 26.03
N GLY A 577 -3.21 -20.07 25.35
CA GLY A 577 -3.91 -21.28 24.91
C GLY A 577 -4.11 -21.39 23.41
N ASP A 578 -3.85 -20.29 22.69
CA ASP A 578 -3.80 -20.28 21.24
C ASP A 578 -2.39 -20.61 20.75
N MET A 579 -2.34 -21.21 19.57
CA MET A 579 -1.09 -21.48 18.90
C MET A 579 -0.61 -20.18 18.22
N LEU A 580 0.67 -19.80 18.38
CA LEU A 580 1.23 -18.53 17.86
C LEU A 580 1.24 -18.50 16.32
N PRO A 581 0.59 -17.53 15.65
CA PRO A 581 0.78 -17.30 14.23
C PRO A 581 2.09 -16.57 13.97
N LEU A 582 2.94 -17.12 13.11
CA LEU A 582 4.13 -16.46 12.59
C LEU A 582 3.94 -16.24 11.08
N SER A 583 4.26 -15.03 10.62
CA SER A 583 4.32 -14.66 9.21
C SER A 583 5.54 -13.77 8.97
N TRP A 584 6.08 -13.80 7.75
CA TRP A 584 7.25 -13.04 7.32
C TRP A 584 7.22 -12.83 5.82
N ASP A 585 7.91 -11.79 5.34
CA ASP A 585 8.07 -11.59 3.91
C ASP A 585 9.01 -12.67 3.34
N PRO A 586 8.68 -13.29 2.19
CA PRO A 586 9.55 -14.27 1.56
C PRO A 586 10.99 -13.78 1.40
N ILE A 587 11.97 -14.64 1.70
CA ILE A 587 13.39 -14.36 1.46
C ILE A 587 13.76 -14.98 0.12
N TYR A 588 14.06 -14.12 -0.85
CA TYR A 588 14.54 -14.54 -2.16
C TYR A 588 15.68 -15.57 -2.06
N GLY A 589 15.51 -16.67 -2.80
CA GLY A 589 16.48 -17.75 -2.89
C GLY A 589 16.57 -18.66 -1.65
N ALA A 590 15.66 -18.54 -0.67
CA ALA A 590 15.52 -19.50 0.42
C ALA A 590 14.72 -20.73 -0.04
N SER A 591 15.28 -21.94 0.12
CA SER A 591 14.55 -23.20 -0.09
C SER A 591 13.92 -23.73 1.20
N SER A 592 14.29 -23.17 2.35
CA SER A 592 13.69 -23.46 3.65
C SER A 592 13.91 -22.30 4.61
N TYR A 593 13.18 -22.30 5.72
CA TYR A 593 13.34 -21.33 6.79
C TYR A 593 13.69 -22.03 8.09
N GLU A 594 14.60 -21.43 8.84
CA GLU A 594 14.86 -21.80 10.22
C GLU A 594 14.27 -20.76 11.16
N ILE A 595 13.49 -21.24 12.13
CA ILE A 595 12.92 -20.41 13.20
C ILE A 595 13.55 -20.83 14.51
N GLN A 596 13.98 -19.84 15.29
CA GLN A 596 14.40 -20.01 16.66
C GLN A 596 13.48 -19.23 17.59
N TYR A 597 13.16 -19.82 18.74
CA TYR A 597 12.38 -19.18 19.78
C TYR A 597 12.90 -19.53 21.18
N ASP A 598 12.85 -18.56 22.09
CA ASP A 598 13.25 -18.70 23.48
C ASP A 598 12.46 -17.72 24.39
N ALA A 599 12.50 -17.94 25.70
CA ALA A 599 11.88 -17.09 26.71
C ALA A 599 12.73 -15.87 27.12
N ASP A 600 13.88 -15.67 26.46
CA ASP A 600 14.87 -14.64 26.73
C ASP A 600 15.52 -14.18 25.42
N ASP A 601 15.74 -12.88 25.24
CA ASP A 601 16.28 -12.25 24.02
C ASP A 601 17.74 -12.65 23.75
N THR A 602 18.36 -13.33 24.72
CA THR A 602 19.77 -13.71 24.64
C THR A 602 20.01 -15.06 23.97
N TYR A 603 18.96 -15.87 23.70
CA TYR A 603 19.01 -17.22 23.09
C TYR A 603 20.11 -18.15 23.65
N ASN A 604 20.55 -17.92 24.90
CA ASN A 604 21.74 -18.54 25.48
C ASN A 604 21.49 -19.95 26.03
N ILE A 605 20.25 -20.45 25.99
CA ILE A 605 19.84 -21.73 26.56
C ILE A 605 19.25 -22.63 25.45
N THR A 606 20.09 -23.17 24.56
CA THR A 606 19.69 -24.14 23.51
C THR A 606 18.27 -23.86 22.96
N PRO A 607 18.10 -22.76 22.20
CA PRO A 607 16.78 -22.32 21.76
C PRO A 607 16.10 -23.44 20.99
N PHE A 608 14.77 -23.50 21.07
CA PHE A 608 14.05 -24.45 20.25
C PHE A 608 14.17 -24.02 18.79
N THR A 609 14.45 -24.97 17.91
CA THR A 609 14.64 -24.72 16.48
C THR A 609 13.66 -25.55 15.68
N SER A 610 13.01 -24.90 14.72
CA SER A 610 12.12 -25.52 13.74
C SER A 610 12.62 -25.21 12.34
N VAL A 611 12.50 -26.19 11.43
CA VAL A 611 12.82 -26.04 10.01
C VAL A 611 11.53 -26.19 9.22
N ILE A 612 11.32 -25.30 8.26
CA ILE A 612 10.12 -25.21 7.43
C ILE A 612 10.57 -25.23 5.98
N ASP A 613 9.95 -26.07 5.13
CA ASP A 613 10.22 -26.06 3.69
C ASP A 613 9.55 -24.85 3.05
N ALA A 614 10.24 -24.14 2.15
CA ALA A 614 9.66 -23.01 1.45
C ALA A 614 8.50 -23.46 0.54
N SER A 615 8.54 -24.71 0.05
CA SER A 615 7.49 -25.31 -0.79
C SER A 615 6.21 -25.70 -0.03
N ASP A 616 6.17 -25.57 1.29
CA ASP A 616 4.99 -25.96 2.10
C ASP A 616 3.91 -24.85 2.14
N GLY A 617 4.08 -23.75 1.39
CA GLY A 617 3.15 -22.61 1.35
C GLY A 617 2.99 -21.93 2.70
N VAL A 618 4.06 -21.93 3.52
CA VAL A 618 3.98 -21.57 4.95
C VAL A 618 3.92 -20.06 5.19
N PHE A 619 4.06 -19.25 4.13
CA PHE A 619 3.76 -17.82 4.17
C PHE A 619 2.31 -17.54 4.61
N GLU A 620 1.43 -18.54 4.51
CA GLU A 620 -0.01 -18.41 4.70
C GLU A 620 -0.57 -19.24 5.86
N LYS A 621 0.29 -19.97 6.60
CA LYS A 621 -0.13 -20.81 7.73
C LYS A 621 0.57 -20.36 9.01
N PRO A 622 -0.18 -19.96 10.05
CA PRO A 622 0.35 -19.76 11.38
C PRO A 622 1.28 -20.92 11.82
N TYR A 623 2.59 -20.67 11.93
CA TYR A 623 3.50 -21.70 12.45
C TYR A 623 3.40 -21.82 13.97
N PHE A 624 2.78 -22.91 14.40
CA PHE A 624 2.32 -23.10 15.76
C PHE A 624 3.38 -23.71 16.70
N ILE A 625 3.77 -22.94 17.73
CA ILE A 625 4.71 -23.35 18.77
C ILE A 625 3.97 -23.54 20.11
N MET A 626 4.24 -24.63 20.83
CA MET A 626 3.73 -24.79 22.20
C MET A 626 4.61 -24.05 23.21
N THR A 627 4.06 -23.03 23.85
CA THR A 627 4.77 -22.25 24.89
C THR A 627 4.28 -22.59 26.30
N PRO A 628 5.15 -22.61 27.33
CA PRO A 628 4.73 -22.64 28.72
C PRO A 628 4.09 -21.29 29.14
N LEU A 629 3.03 -21.36 29.95
CA LEU A 629 2.30 -20.21 30.50
C LEU A 629 3.22 -19.13 31.12
N GLY A 630 2.99 -17.86 30.77
CA GLY A 630 3.48 -16.69 31.51
C GLY A 630 4.92 -16.25 31.23
N SER A 631 5.37 -16.30 29.97
CA SER A 631 6.72 -15.87 29.56
C SER A 631 6.65 -15.03 28.28
N TYR A 632 7.44 -13.94 28.22
CA TYR A 632 7.84 -13.30 26.96
C TYR A 632 8.49 -14.35 26.06
N HIS A 633 8.16 -14.37 24.77
CA HIS A 633 8.88 -15.19 23.82
C HIS A 633 9.48 -14.28 22.74
N TYR A 634 10.77 -14.44 22.52
CA TYR A 634 11.50 -13.84 21.42
C TYR A 634 11.63 -14.88 20.32
N TYR A 635 11.41 -14.46 19.09
CA TYR A 635 11.74 -15.28 17.93
C TYR A 635 12.37 -14.45 16.82
N HIS A 636 13.12 -15.16 16.00
CA HIS A 636 13.75 -14.67 14.80
C HIS A 636 13.78 -15.78 13.76
N ILE A 637 13.87 -15.39 12.50
CA ILE A 637 13.86 -16.28 11.35
C ILE A 637 15.02 -15.99 10.41
N ARG A 638 15.49 -17.00 9.70
CA ARG A 638 16.41 -16.84 8.56
C ARG A 638 16.04 -17.78 7.43
N GLY A 639 16.36 -17.35 6.21
CA GLY A 639 16.27 -18.20 5.03
C GLY A 639 17.47 -19.13 4.95
N VAL A 640 17.26 -20.34 4.43
CA VAL A 640 18.29 -21.33 4.19
C VAL A 640 18.14 -21.87 2.77
N ASN A 641 19.27 -22.05 2.09
CA ASN A 641 19.31 -22.71 0.79
C ASN A 641 20.53 -23.63 0.66
N ASP A 642 20.71 -24.22 -0.51
CA ASP A 642 21.82 -25.12 -0.82
C ASP A 642 23.20 -24.42 -0.76
N VAL A 643 23.25 -23.09 -0.80
CA VAL A 643 24.47 -22.28 -0.64
C VAL A 643 24.81 -22.08 0.84
N GLY A 644 23.80 -21.92 1.70
CA GLY A 644 23.94 -21.88 3.15
C GLY A 644 22.83 -21.12 3.87
N GLU A 645 23.12 -20.71 5.10
CA GLU A 645 22.16 -20.08 6.00
C GLU A 645 22.30 -18.55 5.98
N GLY A 646 21.19 -17.85 5.78
CA GLY A 646 21.10 -16.40 5.81
C GLY A 646 21.30 -15.81 7.20
N ASP A 647 21.33 -14.47 7.25
CA ASP A 647 21.34 -13.73 8.51
C ASP A 647 19.96 -13.82 9.18
N TRP A 648 19.93 -13.81 10.51
CA TRP A 648 18.69 -13.76 11.28
C TRP A 648 17.99 -12.41 11.12
N SER A 649 16.65 -12.42 11.10
CA SER A 649 15.82 -11.23 11.23
C SER A 649 16.10 -10.50 12.56
N ASN A 650 15.56 -9.29 12.71
CA ASN A 650 15.45 -8.70 14.04
C ASN A 650 14.61 -9.59 14.95
N ASP A 651 14.88 -9.54 16.25
CA ASP A 651 14.06 -10.21 17.26
C ASP A 651 12.67 -9.59 17.30
N HIS A 652 11.66 -10.45 17.22
CA HIS A 652 10.28 -10.06 17.45
C HIS A 652 9.83 -10.53 18.83
N GLU A 653 9.38 -9.58 19.62
CA GLU A 653 8.85 -9.83 20.96
C GLU A 653 7.36 -10.10 20.85
N VAL A 654 6.91 -11.22 21.43
CA VAL A 654 5.49 -11.52 21.56
C VAL A 654 5.11 -11.63 23.03
N ASP A 655 4.17 -10.77 23.40
CA ASP A 655 3.51 -10.80 24.70
C ASP A 655 2.45 -11.91 24.71
N ILE A 656 2.67 -12.94 25.53
CA ILE A 656 1.67 -13.97 25.78
C ILE A 656 0.81 -13.53 26.97
N LEU A 657 -0.37 -13.01 26.67
CA LEU A 657 -1.28 -12.45 27.66
C LEU A 657 -2.03 -13.58 28.42
N ASP A 658 -1.94 -13.58 29.75
CA ASP A 658 -2.71 -14.49 30.62
C ASP A 658 -4.19 -14.08 30.62
N VAL A 659 -5.12 -15.02 30.45
CA VAL A 659 -6.58 -14.76 30.41
C VAL A 659 -7.17 -14.43 31.80
N ASN A 660 -6.40 -13.85 32.72
CA ASN A 660 -6.81 -13.61 34.11
C ASN A 660 -6.63 -12.16 34.58
#